data_AF-A0A1A2ZX18-F1
#
_entry.id   AF-A0A1A2ZX18-F1
#
_cell.length_a   1.000
_cell.length_b   1.000
_cell.length_c   1.000
_cell.angle_alpha   90.00
_cell.angle_beta   90.00
_cell.angle_gamma   90.00
#
_symmetry.space_group_name_H-M   'P 1'
#
loop_
_entity.id
_entity.type
_entity.pdbx_description
1 polymer ?
#
loop_
_entity_poly.entity_id
_entity_poly.type
_entity_poly.pdbx_seq_one_letter_code
_entity_poly.pdbx_strand_id
1 'polypeptide(L)'
;MSEHLAEQRPRRPFVPRMVRIFAIPIIAFWALLAVSTNTFMPQVERVAEELAGPVVPHYAPSQRALLSIGAKFHESDSTSLAMLVFEADRPLGDADHHYYDDLVRRLKQDPRHVQYVMDLWGKPITAAGAQSLDSKCSYVLLRLAGDIGQMQANESVAAVRDIVAKDTPPPGLKVYVSGAAPLASDTVAIANSSLNDITIVTIFLIIGMLLLVYRSIVTLFVPLAGVLFEMLVAKGIISFLGHFGYIELSSFAVNIVVALTLGAGTDYGIFLMGRYHEARQAGETREEAFYTAYKSVTPVILGSGLTIAGACYCLTFARLNYFHTMGPAVAISMLFTIAAALTLGPAFLTVGSLFGLFDPKSKAKATLYRRIGTSVVRWPVPILVASAGAVVFGAVFVPTYKQNYDDRQYQPHNAPANLGFAAADRHFPKSKLFSEMLMIETDHDMRNSADFISLDRVAKALIRLPGVAMVQSITRPLGRPLEHATIPYLFTTQGSGSGQQLPFNKQQNSNTSQQAQITTHSVEVLRQEIVYFQNMSDELHKTVLTVEDLQRITAEMNQEISNVDDFFRPIKSYFYWERHCFDIPICWTFRSLFDALDNIDKLADDITDAKTSLEAIDKILPQVITQLKLTADDSESLAGLLVSSYGQSALQSTQTAQTFDDQVNVGLDFDQSRSDDFFYIPHEGFENDDVKTGMQLLMSPDGKAARIIVTHEGDANGPEGVQHVEQFPTAITVALKETSLAGARVYIGGSGSTNKDIKEYAASDLLIVAIAAFVLIFLIMLFLTRSLMAALVIPGTVAFSYAGAFGLSILVWQHLIGLPLHWLILPLTFIILVAVGSDYNLLLIIRVREELHAGIHTGLIRALGSTGGVVTSAGLVFAFTMLAMLTSDLRTIGQVGSTVCIGLLLDTLIVRSFVVPCIIRILGPWFWWPTLVRSRPLPQG
;
A
#
# COMPACT_ATOMS: atom_id res chain seq x y z
N MET A 1 90.72 11.71 33.46
CA MET A 1 90.21 11.90 32.08
C MET A 1 88.75 11.51 32.08
N SER A 2 87.91 12.39 32.61
CA SER A 2 86.57 12.06 33.14
C SER A 2 85.58 13.22 32.90
N GLU A 3 85.56 13.75 31.67
CA GLU A 3 84.76 14.95 31.35
C GLU A 3 84.25 15.02 29.88
N HIS A 4 84.07 13.88 29.19
CA HIS A 4 83.62 13.88 27.79
C HIS A 4 82.44 12.95 27.44
N LEU A 5 81.58 12.63 28.40
CA LEU A 5 80.24 12.06 28.11
C LEU A 5 79.16 13.08 28.48
N ALA A 6 79.23 14.27 27.86
CA ALA A 6 78.08 15.15 27.81
C ALA A 6 77.00 14.46 26.95
N GLU A 7 75.98 13.97 27.62
CA GLU A 7 74.77 13.36 27.08
C GLU A 7 74.28 14.09 25.83
N GLN A 8 74.40 13.47 24.66
CA GLN A 8 73.61 13.84 23.50
C GLN A 8 72.15 13.48 23.80
N ARG A 9 71.43 14.36 24.52
CA ARG A 9 69.99 14.21 24.71
C ARG A 9 69.33 14.22 23.32
N PRO A 10 68.62 13.13 22.93
CA PRO A 10 68.01 13.06 21.61
C PRO A 10 67.06 14.24 21.41
N ARG A 11 67.21 14.97 20.29
CA ARG A 11 66.33 16.11 19.96
C ARG A 11 64.88 15.65 19.98
N ARG A 12 64.11 16.16 20.93
CA ARG A 12 62.69 15.81 21.10
C ARG A 12 61.87 16.33 19.91
N PRO A 13 60.93 15.54 19.38
CA PRO A 13 60.13 15.93 18.21
C PRO A 13 59.27 17.17 18.49
N PHE A 14 59.10 18.01 17.48
CA PHE A 14 58.46 19.34 17.60
C PHE A 14 57.00 19.26 18.07
N VAL A 15 56.19 18.42 17.43
CA VAL A 15 54.74 18.28 17.72
C VAL A 15 54.45 17.89 19.18
N PRO A 16 54.97 16.78 19.74
CA PRO A 16 54.72 16.43 21.15
C PRO A 16 55.28 17.46 22.13
N ARG A 17 56.34 18.19 21.76
CA ARG A 17 56.87 19.27 22.58
C ARG A 17 55.90 20.46 22.63
N MET A 18 55.30 20.83 21.51
CA MET A 18 54.29 21.89 21.44
C MET A 18 53.02 21.51 22.21
N VAL A 19 52.51 20.30 22.04
CA VAL A 19 51.31 19.82 22.77
C VAL A 19 51.53 19.86 24.28
N ARG A 20 52.73 19.52 24.75
CA ARG A 20 53.08 19.57 26.18
C ARG A 20 53.20 21.00 26.71
N ILE A 21 53.84 21.91 25.96
CA ILE A 21 54.03 23.31 26.38
C ILE A 21 52.69 24.05 26.40
N PHE A 22 51.86 23.82 25.39
CA PHE A 22 50.56 24.47 25.24
C PHE A 22 49.41 23.64 25.82
N ALA A 23 49.67 22.71 26.75
CA ALA A 23 48.64 21.80 27.29
C ALA A 23 47.43 22.55 27.87
N ILE A 24 47.65 23.59 28.68
CA ILE A 24 46.57 24.39 29.27
C ILE A 24 45.81 25.20 28.18
N PRO A 25 46.49 25.95 27.28
CA PRO A 25 45.83 26.59 26.15
C PRO A 25 45.04 25.65 25.24
N ILE A 26 45.52 24.42 25.01
CA ILE A 26 44.83 23.41 24.20
C ILE A 26 43.54 22.96 24.88
N ILE A 27 43.59 22.67 26.19
CA ILE A 27 42.39 22.30 26.95
C ILE A 27 41.39 23.47 26.93
N ALA A 28 41.85 24.69 27.15
CA ALA A 28 41.01 25.89 27.10
C ALA A 28 40.41 26.10 25.71
N PHE A 29 41.16 25.88 24.63
CA PHE A 29 40.69 25.97 23.25
C PHE A 29 39.56 24.97 22.97
N TRP A 30 39.76 23.68 23.30
CA TRP A 30 38.73 22.66 23.10
C TRP A 30 37.51 22.88 23.98
N ALA A 31 37.70 23.32 25.23
CA ALA A 31 36.59 23.68 26.11
C ALA A 31 35.80 24.87 25.57
N LEU A 32 36.50 25.91 25.08
CA LEU A 32 35.86 27.07 24.47
C LEU A 32 35.14 26.70 23.18
N LEU A 33 35.72 25.80 22.36
CA LEU A 33 35.08 25.27 21.16
C LEU A 33 33.84 24.44 21.49
N ALA A 34 33.90 23.59 22.52
CA ALA A 34 32.75 22.81 22.98
C ALA A 34 31.62 23.75 23.46
N VAL A 35 31.94 24.72 24.31
CA VAL A 35 30.97 25.68 24.83
C VAL A 35 30.41 26.55 23.72
N SER A 36 31.24 27.09 22.82
CA SER A 36 30.79 27.97 21.74
C SER A 36 29.85 27.25 20.78
N THR A 37 30.24 26.06 20.32
CA THR A 37 29.42 25.28 19.37
C THR A 37 28.11 24.81 20.00
N ASN A 38 28.08 24.41 21.27
CA ASN A 38 26.84 23.96 21.92
C ASN A 38 25.94 25.10 22.43
N THR A 39 26.48 26.31 22.65
CA THR A 39 25.69 27.45 23.15
C THR A 39 25.16 28.33 22.03
N PHE A 40 25.93 28.54 20.96
CA PHE A 40 25.55 29.42 19.87
C PHE A 40 24.86 28.71 18.70
N MET A 41 25.02 27.39 18.57
CA MET A 41 24.35 26.61 17.52
C MET A 41 23.14 25.87 18.11
N PRO A 42 22.09 25.62 17.31
CA PRO A 42 21.02 24.71 17.69
C PRO A 42 21.55 23.31 18.01
N GLN A 43 20.75 22.52 18.72
CA GLN A 43 21.10 21.13 19.02
C GLN A 43 21.20 20.32 17.71
N VAL A 44 22.19 19.41 17.64
CA VAL A 44 22.44 18.62 16.41
C VAL A 44 21.23 17.79 16.03
N GLU A 45 20.44 17.36 17.01
CA GLU A 45 19.20 16.63 16.83
C GLU A 45 18.16 17.47 16.07
N ARG A 46 18.03 18.76 16.42
CA ARG A 46 17.12 19.68 15.73
C ARG A 46 17.61 20.00 14.32
N VAL A 47 18.91 20.24 14.16
CA VAL A 47 19.51 20.50 12.83
C VAL A 47 19.35 19.27 11.92
N ALA A 48 19.51 18.06 12.47
CA ALA A 48 19.28 16.83 11.73
C ALA A 48 17.83 16.65 11.32
N GLU A 49 16.85 17.11 12.12
CA GLU A 49 15.45 17.15 11.70
C GLU A 49 15.21 18.19 10.58
N GLU A 50 15.82 19.38 10.69
CA GLU A 50 15.61 20.49 9.73
C GLU A 50 16.17 20.17 8.35
N LEU A 51 17.31 19.48 8.30
CA LEU A 51 18.05 19.15 7.08
C LEU A 51 17.81 17.72 6.61
N ALA A 52 16.92 16.97 7.26
CA ALA A 52 16.61 15.61 6.86
C ALA A 52 16.05 15.61 5.43
N GLY A 53 16.78 15.03 4.49
CA GLY A 53 16.30 14.80 3.14
C GLY A 53 15.25 13.69 3.07
N PRO A 54 14.58 13.52 1.91
CA PRO A 54 13.66 12.40 1.71
C PRO A 54 14.41 11.08 1.89
N VAL A 55 13.81 10.11 2.57
CA VAL A 55 14.45 8.83 2.88
C VAL A 55 14.88 8.07 1.61
N VAL A 56 13.99 8.04 0.62
CA VAL A 56 14.23 7.48 -0.71
C VAL A 56 14.32 8.67 -1.68
N PRO A 57 15.36 8.73 -2.53
CA PRO A 57 15.56 9.89 -3.40
C PRO A 57 14.45 10.03 -4.44
N HIS A 58 14.11 11.26 -4.83
CA HIS A 58 13.03 11.56 -5.79
C HIS A 58 13.23 10.97 -7.19
N TYR A 59 14.48 10.65 -7.58
CA TYR A 59 14.76 10.00 -8.86
C TYR A 59 14.43 8.50 -8.85
N ALA A 60 14.16 7.90 -7.69
CA ALA A 60 13.71 6.53 -7.59
C ALA A 60 12.38 6.35 -8.33
N PRO A 61 12.21 5.27 -9.13
CA PRO A 61 11.00 5.05 -9.91
C PRO A 61 9.69 5.16 -9.10
N SER A 62 9.64 4.58 -7.90
CA SER A 62 8.46 4.62 -7.03
C SER A 62 8.15 6.02 -6.49
N GLN A 63 9.18 6.79 -6.10
CA GLN A 63 9.01 8.15 -5.60
C GLN A 63 8.61 9.11 -6.71
N ARG A 64 9.24 8.99 -7.89
CA ARG A 64 8.86 9.75 -9.07
C ARG A 64 7.42 9.44 -9.49
N ALA A 65 6.99 8.19 -9.39
CA ALA A 65 5.60 7.80 -9.65
C ALA A 65 4.63 8.48 -8.68
N LEU A 66 4.87 8.39 -7.36
CA LEU A 66 4.00 9.03 -6.36
C LEU A 66 3.88 10.55 -6.55
N LEU A 67 5.00 11.23 -6.81
CA LEU A 67 5.01 12.67 -7.11
C LEU A 67 4.29 12.99 -8.41
N SER A 68 4.46 12.18 -9.46
CA SER A 68 3.76 12.37 -10.73
C SER A 68 2.26 12.18 -10.58
N ILE A 69 1.83 11.20 -9.77
CA ILE A 69 0.43 10.96 -9.47
C ILE A 69 -0.15 12.15 -8.70
N GLY A 70 0.51 12.60 -7.63
CA GLY A 70 0.09 13.76 -6.86
C GLY A 70 -0.06 15.02 -7.74
N ALA A 71 0.91 15.27 -8.62
CA ALA A 71 0.88 16.42 -9.53
C ALA A 71 -0.24 16.34 -10.57
N LYS A 72 -0.46 15.17 -11.21
CA LYS A 72 -1.47 14.99 -12.25
C LYS A 72 -2.90 15.00 -11.72
N PHE A 73 -3.10 14.56 -10.49
CA PHE A 73 -4.40 14.60 -9.82
C PHE A 73 -4.64 15.91 -9.06
N HIS A 74 -3.67 16.83 -9.03
CA HIS A 74 -3.70 18.05 -8.23
C HIS A 74 -3.93 17.79 -6.73
N GLU A 75 -3.36 16.69 -6.22
CA GLU A 75 -3.51 16.25 -4.82
C GLU A 75 -2.32 16.68 -3.96
N SER A 76 -1.09 16.53 -4.46
CA SER A 76 0.09 16.82 -3.66
C SER A 76 1.37 16.98 -4.49
N ASP A 77 2.34 17.68 -3.91
CA ASP A 77 3.72 17.75 -4.40
C ASP A 77 4.70 16.96 -3.51
N SER A 78 4.17 16.23 -2.52
CA SER A 78 4.94 15.46 -1.55
C SER A 78 4.78 13.94 -1.72
N THR A 79 5.72 13.22 -1.12
CA THR A 79 5.69 11.75 -0.99
C THR A 79 4.95 11.27 0.27
N SER A 80 4.46 12.20 1.11
CA SER A 80 3.91 11.89 2.43
C SER A 80 2.44 11.48 2.37
N LEU A 81 2.18 10.24 2.79
CA LEU A 81 0.85 9.65 2.88
C LEU A 81 0.57 9.25 4.33
N ALA A 82 -0.53 9.78 4.87
CA ALA A 82 -1.09 9.37 6.15
C ALA A 82 -2.49 8.77 5.95
N MET A 83 -2.90 7.97 6.91
CA MET A 83 -4.19 7.29 6.95
C MET A 83 -4.83 7.56 8.30
N LEU A 84 -6.08 7.98 8.33
CA LEU A 84 -6.88 7.94 9.56
C LEU A 84 -7.75 6.70 9.53
N VAL A 85 -7.65 5.90 10.58
CA VAL A 85 -8.41 4.65 10.76
C VAL A 85 -9.47 4.90 11.83
N PHE A 86 -10.72 4.61 11.50
CA PHE A 86 -11.88 4.70 12.38
C PHE A 86 -12.28 3.28 12.76
N GLU A 87 -12.16 2.90 14.03
CA GLU A 87 -12.51 1.56 14.54
C GLU A 87 -13.62 1.70 15.59
N ALA A 88 -14.66 0.87 15.48
CA ALA A 88 -15.72 0.77 16.48
C ALA A 88 -16.05 -0.69 16.82
N ASP A 89 -16.45 -0.96 18.07
CA ASP A 89 -16.90 -2.30 18.48
C ASP A 89 -18.28 -2.67 17.88
N ARG A 90 -19.01 -1.65 17.42
CA ARG A 90 -20.32 -1.71 16.75
C ARG A 90 -20.18 -1.33 15.27
N PRO A 91 -21.14 -1.71 14.40
CA PRO A 91 -21.20 -1.16 13.05
C PRO A 91 -21.20 0.37 13.07
N LEU A 92 -20.43 0.97 12.17
CA LEU A 92 -20.38 2.41 11.96
C LEU A 92 -21.76 2.89 11.50
N GLY A 93 -22.30 3.92 12.15
CA GLY A 93 -23.62 4.48 11.89
C GLY A 93 -23.58 5.97 11.56
N ASP A 94 -24.76 6.58 11.47
CA ASP A 94 -24.91 7.98 11.03
C ASP A 94 -24.15 8.99 11.91
N ALA A 95 -24.10 8.76 13.23
CA ALA A 95 -23.33 9.61 14.15
C ALA A 95 -21.82 9.57 13.85
N ASP A 96 -21.30 8.41 13.41
CA ASP A 96 -19.89 8.25 13.04
C ASP A 96 -19.61 8.90 11.68
N HIS A 97 -20.57 8.83 10.75
CA HIS A 97 -20.53 9.57 9.47
C HIS A 97 -20.52 11.08 9.68
N HIS A 98 -21.37 11.63 10.55
CA HIS A 98 -21.38 13.06 10.86
C HIS A 98 -20.06 13.51 11.48
N TYR A 99 -19.52 12.74 12.43
CA TYR A 99 -18.22 13.00 13.02
C TYR A 99 -17.10 12.97 11.96
N TYR A 100 -17.15 11.98 11.06
CA TYR A 100 -16.22 11.85 9.94
C TYR A 100 -16.28 13.06 9.00
N ASP A 101 -17.46 13.48 8.57
CA ASP A 101 -17.65 14.61 7.67
C ASP A 101 -17.11 15.91 8.27
N ASP A 102 -17.36 16.13 9.57
CA ASP A 102 -16.85 17.28 10.31
C ASP A 102 -15.33 17.25 10.49
N LEU A 103 -14.75 16.07 10.72
CA LEU A 103 -13.30 15.89 10.79
C LEU A 103 -12.63 16.12 9.43
N VAL A 104 -13.17 15.53 8.35
CA VAL A 104 -12.70 15.74 6.97
C VAL A 104 -12.77 17.21 6.58
N ARG A 105 -13.84 17.92 6.96
CA ARG A 105 -13.98 19.36 6.69
C ARG A 105 -12.89 20.19 7.38
N ARG A 106 -12.55 19.86 8.63
CA ARG A 106 -11.46 20.53 9.37
C ARG A 106 -10.08 20.21 8.81
N LEU A 107 -9.84 18.96 8.43
CA LEU A 107 -8.60 18.57 7.75
C LEU A 107 -8.41 19.34 6.44
N LYS A 108 -9.49 19.51 5.65
CA LYS A 108 -9.47 20.33 4.42
C LYS A 108 -9.28 21.84 4.68
N GLN A 109 -9.54 22.33 5.89
CA GLN A 109 -9.34 23.74 6.28
C GLN A 109 -7.90 24.06 6.68
N ASP A 110 -7.02 23.05 6.81
CA ASP A 110 -5.58 23.23 7.07
C ASP A 110 -4.72 22.88 5.84
N PRO A 111 -4.75 23.71 4.78
CA PRO A 111 -4.01 23.46 3.54
C PRO A 111 -2.48 23.55 3.74
N ARG A 112 -2.01 24.05 4.88
CA ARG A 112 -0.59 24.15 5.19
C ARG A 112 0.01 22.77 5.49
N HIS A 113 -0.72 21.92 6.18
CA HIS A 113 -0.27 20.60 6.60
C HIS A 113 -0.92 19.47 5.81
N VAL A 114 -2.18 19.64 5.39
CA VAL A 114 -2.96 18.65 4.63
C VAL A 114 -3.20 19.19 3.23
N GLN A 115 -2.47 18.67 2.24
CA GLN A 115 -2.60 19.12 0.85
C GLN A 115 -3.86 18.57 0.19
N TYR A 116 -4.20 17.32 0.49
CA TYR A 116 -5.40 16.68 -0.05
C TYR A 116 -5.95 15.60 0.87
N VAL A 117 -7.29 15.49 0.87
CA VAL A 117 -8.04 14.47 1.61
C VAL A 117 -8.82 13.64 0.60
N MET A 118 -8.41 12.40 0.42
CA MET A 118 -9.09 11.46 -0.45
C MET A 118 -10.24 10.81 0.32
N ASP A 119 -11.38 11.48 0.26
CA ASP A 119 -12.60 11.09 0.92
C ASP A 119 -13.33 9.98 0.14
N LEU A 120 -13.08 8.73 0.52
CA LEU A 120 -13.74 7.56 -0.05
C LEU A 120 -14.98 7.15 0.74
N TRP A 121 -15.07 7.46 2.04
CA TRP A 121 -16.17 7.00 2.89
C TRP A 121 -17.38 7.94 2.90
N GLY A 122 -17.20 9.23 2.56
CA GLY A 122 -18.28 10.22 2.54
C GLY A 122 -19.31 10.06 1.41
N LYS A 123 -19.08 9.15 0.44
CA LYS A 123 -19.99 8.86 -0.67
C LYS A 123 -20.33 7.37 -0.73
N PRO A 124 -21.61 6.98 -0.93
CA PRO A 124 -22.02 5.57 -0.95
C PRO A 124 -21.26 4.69 -1.96
N ILE A 125 -21.06 5.20 -3.19
CA ILE A 125 -20.41 4.46 -4.29
C ILE A 125 -18.93 4.15 -4.04
N THR A 126 -18.27 4.86 -3.12
CA THR A 126 -16.87 4.64 -2.76
C THR A 126 -16.69 4.09 -1.35
N ALA A 127 -17.73 4.20 -0.51
CA ALA A 127 -17.71 3.78 0.88
C ALA A 127 -17.38 2.31 1.06
N ALA A 128 -17.95 1.43 0.23
CA ALA A 128 -17.70 -0.02 0.32
C ALA A 128 -16.24 -0.41 -0.04
N GLY A 129 -15.47 0.46 -0.68
CA GLY A 129 -14.04 0.24 -0.95
C GLY A 129 -13.12 0.64 0.22
N ALA A 130 -13.62 1.51 1.10
CA ALA A 130 -12.90 2.07 2.25
C ALA A 130 -13.38 1.52 3.61
N GLN A 131 -14.59 0.96 3.67
CA GLN A 131 -15.16 0.31 4.85
C GLN A 131 -14.87 -1.19 4.87
N SER A 132 -14.69 -1.75 6.06
CA SER A 132 -14.48 -3.18 6.26
C SER A 132 -15.76 -3.98 6.02
N LEU A 133 -15.61 -5.27 5.69
CA LEU A 133 -16.74 -6.16 5.42
C LEU A 133 -17.70 -6.34 6.62
N ASP A 134 -17.19 -6.17 7.84
CA ASP A 134 -17.99 -6.21 9.07
C ASP A 134 -18.61 -4.85 9.44
N SER A 135 -18.40 -3.82 8.62
CA SER A 135 -18.89 -2.44 8.80
C SER A 135 -18.40 -1.74 10.08
N LYS A 136 -17.38 -2.28 10.75
CA LYS A 136 -16.85 -1.75 12.03
C LYS A 136 -15.63 -0.84 11.88
N CYS A 137 -15.00 -0.85 10.72
CA CYS A 137 -13.79 -0.09 10.47
C CYS A 137 -13.86 0.63 9.13
N SER A 138 -13.34 1.86 9.07
CA SER A 138 -13.20 2.63 7.83
C SER A 138 -11.92 3.45 7.86
N TYR A 139 -11.45 3.92 6.71
CA TYR A 139 -10.26 4.77 6.64
C TYR A 139 -10.38 5.90 5.62
N VAL A 140 -9.59 6.95 5.83
CA VAL A 140 -9.40 8.05 4.88
C VAL A 140 -7.91 8.27 4.62
N LEU A 141 -7.57 8.57 3.38
CA LEU A 141 -6.18 8.84 2.96
C LEU A 141 -5.94 10.34 2.93
N LEU A 142 -4.83 10.76 3.55
CA LEU A 142 -4.36 12.13 3.55
C LEU A 142 -3.03 12.24 2.83
N ARG A 143 -2.93 13.21 1.93
CA ARG A 143 -1.64 13.71 1.44
C ARG A 143 -1.20 14.85 2.33
N LEU A 144 -0.04 14.71 2.97
CA LEU A 144 0.49 15.70 3.89
C LEU A 144 1.59 16.53 3.24
N ALA A 145 1.83 17.75 3.72
CA ALA A 145 2.91 18.58 3.21
C ALA A 145 4.29 18.06 3.68
N GLY A 146 5.30 18.16 2.80
CA GLY A 146 6.67 17.70 3.07
C GLY A 146 6.88 16.20 2.81
N ASP A 147 8.12 15.80 2.52
CA ASP A 147 8.46 14.40 2.22
C ASP A 147 8.71 13.55 3.46
N ILE A 148 8.52 12.24 3.32
CA ILE A 148 8.78 11.29 4.39
C ILE A 148 10.24 11.42 4.86
N GLY A 149 10.42 11.71 6.15
CA GLY A 149 11.71 11.94 6.80
C GLY A 149 12.02 13.41 7.09
N GLN A 150 11.36 14.36 6.41
CA GLN A 150 11.56 15.79 6.63
C GLN A 150 10.81 16.31 7.86
N MET A 151 11.31 17.40 8.44
CA MET A 151 10.61 18.13 9.51
C MET A 151 9.19 18.55 9.11
N GLN A 152 8.99 19.07 7.90
CA GLN A 152 7.68 19.52 7.45
C GLN A 152 6.63 18.39 7.44
N ALA A 153 7.03 17.16 7.09
CA ALA A 153 6.14 16.00 7.17
C ALA A 153 5.82 15.63 8.62
N ASN A 154 6.81 15.70 9.52
CA ASN A 154 6.60 15.45 10.95
C ASN A 154 5.66 16.49 11.58
N GLU A 155 5.82 17.77 11.24
CA GLU A 155 4.92 18.85 11.68
C GLU A 155 3.50 18.62 11.14
N SER A 156 3.37 18.18 9.88
CA SER A 156 2.07 17.88 9.29
C SER A 156 1.38 16.69 9.95
N VAL A 157 2.12 15.63 10.30
CA VAL A 157 1.60 14.50 11.08
C VAL A 157 1.16 14.95 12.48
N ALA A 158 1.96 15.78 13.15
CA ALA A 158 1.62 16.32 14.46
C ALA A 158 0.35 17.18 14.40
N ALA A 159 0.21 18.04 13.39
CA ALA A 159 -0.98 18.85 13.17
C ALA A 159 -2.25 17.98 12.98
N VAL A 160 -2.17 16.91 12.18
CA VAL A 160 -3.28 15.97 12.02
C VAL A 160 -3.63 15.28 13.34
N ARG A 161 -2.64 14.83 14.12
CA ARG A 161 -2.86 14.24 15.44
C ARG A 161 -3.51 15.21 16.41
N ASP A 162 -3.08 16.47 16.41
CA ASP A 162 -3.66 17.53 17.24
C ASP A 162 -5.12 17.84 16.85
N ILE A 163 -5.44 17.84 15.55
CA ILE A 163 -6.81 18.02 15.05
C ILE A 163 -7.70 16.87 15.54
N VAL A 164 -7.21 15.62 15.47
CA VAL A 164 -7.95 14.44 15.94
C VAL A 164 -8.09 14.43 17.46
N ALA A 165 -7.05 14.79 18.21
CA ALA A 165 -7.03 14.73 19.67
C ALA A 165 -7.90 15.80 20.35
N LYS A 166 -8.13 16.95 19.68
CA LYS A 166 -9.00 18.02 20.18
C LYS A 166 -10.48 17.68 20.12
N ASP A 167 -10.84 16.63 19.38
CA ASP A 167 -12.22 16.24 19.20
C ASP A 167 -12.58 15.01 20.03
N THR A 168 -13.82 14.94 20.48
CA THR A 168 -14.34 13.79 21.23
C THR A 168 -15.16 12.91 20.30
N PRO A 169 -14.65 11.72 19.92
CA PRO A 169 -15.40 10.81 19.08
C PRO A 169 -16.67 10.31 19.78
N PRO A 170 -17.72 9.91 19.02
CA PRO A 170 -18.90 9.27 19.57
C PRO A 170 -18.56 8.05 20.45
N PRO A 171 -19.40 7.70 21.43
CA PRO A 171 -19.15 6.55 22.29
C PRO A 171 -18.92 5.26 21.48
N GLY A 172 -17.77 4.62 21.73
CA GLY A 172 -17.35 3.39 21.07
C GLY A 172 -16.58 3.57 19.76
N LEU A 173 -16.40 4.79 19.26
CA LEU A 173 -15.55 5.09 18.09
C LEU A 173 -14.15 5.51 18.55
N LYS A 174 -13.12 4.93 17.92
CA LYS A 174 -11.71 5.31 18.11
C LYS A 174 -11.12 5.72 16.77
N VAL A 175 -10.29 6.75 16.80
CA VAL A 175 -9.62 7.28 15.61
C VAL A 175 -8.11 7.20 15.81
N TYR A 176 -7.43 6.63 14.84
CA TYR A 176 -5.98 6.44 14.86
C TYR A 176 -5.34 7.08 13.64
N VAL A 177 -4.19 7.75 13.84
CA VAL A 177 -3.39 8.32 12.75
C VAL A 177 -2.22 7.38 12.45
N SER A 178 -2.23 6.78 11.26
CA SER A 178 -1.30 5.73 10.82
C SER A 178 -0.89 5.94 9.34
N GLY A 179 -0.24 4.96 8.72
CA GLY A 179 0.33 5.07 7.37
C GLY A 179 1.84 5.36 7.38
N ALA A 180 2.44 5.48 6.19
CA ALA A 180 3.89 5.56 6.02
C ALA A 180 4.50 6.82 6.68
N ALA A 181 3.85 7.97 6.57
CA ALA A 181 4.38 9.21 7.15
C ALA A 181 4.30 9.24 8.69
N PRO A 182 3.17 8.91 9.34
CA PRO A 182 3.13 8.81 10.80
C PRO A 182 4.05 7.73 11.36
N LEU A 183 4.22 6.61 10.65
CA LEU A 183 5.15 5.55 11.03
C LEU A 183 6.60 6.06 11.04
N ALA A 184 7.02 6.75 9.97
CA ALA A 184 8.36 7.35 9.89
C ALA A 184 8.57 8.44 10.96
N SER A 185 7.56 9.28 11.19
CA SER A 185 7.59 10.31 12.24
C SER A 185 7.77 9.70 13.63
N ASP A 186 7.04 8.63 13.94
CA ASP A 186 7.19 7.88 15.19
C ASP A 186 8.57 7.25 15.31
N THR A 187 9.14 6.69 14.23
CA THR A 187 10.52 6.17 14.24
C THR A 187 11.52 7.25 14.67
N VAL A 188 11.42 8.45 14.10
CA VAL A 188 12.33 9.57 14.41
C VAL A 188 12.14 10.03 15.85
N ALA A 189 10.89 10.20 16.30
CA ALA A 189 10.59 10.64 17.66
C ALA A 189 11.12 9.63 18.72
N ILE A 190 10.90 8.33 18.50
CA ILE A 190 11.35 7.25 19.39
C ILE A 190 12.88 7.13 19.39
N ALA A 191 13.51 7.28 18.22
CA ALA A 191 14.96 7.29 18.13
C ALA A 191 15.57 8.47 18.90
N ASN A 192 14.99 9.68 18.75
CA ASN A 192 15.45 10.89 19.43
C ASN A 192 15.23 10.83 20.95
N SER A 193 14.12 10.25 21.43
CA SER A 193 13.91 10.06 22.88
C SER A 193 14.91 9.07 23.47
N SER A 194 15.24 8.00 22.73
CA SER A 194 16.18 6.96 23.17
C SER A 194 17.63 7.45 23.27
N LEU A 195 18.01 8.52 22.56
CA LEU A 195 19.38 9.02 22.51
C LEU A 195 19.96 9.37 23.89
N ASN A 196 19.16 10.02 24.74
CA ASN A 196 19.61 10.43 26.06
C ASN A 196 19.86 9.21 26.96
N ASP A 197 18.95 8.23 26.91
CA ASP A 197 19.07 6.98 27.68
C ASP A 197 20.28 6.17 27.23
N ILE A 198 20.49 6.01 25.92
CA ILE A 198 21.68 5.36 25.36
C ILE A 198 22.95 6.07 25.84
N THR A 199 22.99 7.41 25.80
CA THR A 199 24.17 8.19 26.22
C THR A 199 24.47 7.99 27.70
N ILE A 200 23.45 8.08 28.56
CA ILE A 200 23.59 7.89 30.01
C ILE A 200 24.10 6.48 30.33
N VAL A 201 23.45 5.45 29.76
CA VAL A 201 23.85 4.05 29.95
C VAL A 201 25.28 3.81 29.46
N THR A 202 25.63 4.37 28.29
CA THR A 202 26.97 4.25 27.72
C THR A 202 28.02 4.87 28.63
N ILE A 203 27.78 6.06 29.19
CA ILE A 203 28.72 6.71 30.12
C ILE A 203 28.92 5.85 31.37
N PHE A 204 27.85 5.34 31.98
CA PHE A 204 27.96 4.46 33.15
C PHE A 204 28.72 3.17 32.82
N LEU A 205 28.48 2.60 31.64
CA LEU A 205 29.16 1.41 31.17
C LEU A 205 30.65 1.68 30.95
N ILE A 206 31.01 2.79 30.29
CA ILE A 206 32.39 3.22 30.10
C ILE A 206 33.07 3.39 31.46
N ILE A 207 32.45 4.08 32.41
CA ILE A 207 32.97 4.28 33.77
C ILE A 207 33.21 2.92 34.45
N GLY A 208 32.23 2.02 34.41
CA GLY A 208 32.34 0.68 35.01
C GLY A 208 33.47 -0.14 34.39
N MET A 209 33.57 -0.16 33.06
CA MET A 209 34.61 -0.88 32.34
C MET A 209 36.01 -0.30 32.58
N LEU A 210 36.17 1.02 32.51
CA LEU A 210 37.44 1.67 32.78
C LEU A 210 37.87 1.52 34.25
N LEU A 211 36.92 1.50 35.19
CA LEU A 211 37.20 1.18 36.60
C LEU A 211 37.66 -0.27 36.75
N LEU A 212 37.06 -1.21 36.03
CA LEU A 212 37.49 -2.62 36.00
C LEU A 212 38.94 -2.75 35.47
N VAL A 213 39.26 -2.03 34.40
CA VAL A 213 40.57 -2.07 33.72
C VAL A 213 41.68 -1.42 34.57
N TYR A 214 41.48 -0.18 35.02
CA TYR A 214 42.52 0.60 35.70
C TYR A 214 42.48 0.47 37.22
N ARG A 215 41.37 0.01 37.81
CA ARG A 215 41.15 -0.12 39.27
C ARG A 215 41.46 1.15 40.06
N SER A 216 41.29 2.31 39.43
CA SER A 216 41.64 3.61 39.99
C SER A 216 40.81 4.71 39.34
N ILE A 217 40.06 5.44 40.17
CA ILE A 217 39.16 6.54 39.76
C ILE A 217 39.96 7.70 39.16
N VAL A 218 41.19 7.93 39.63
CA VAL A 218 42.03 9.02 39.13
C VAL A 218 42.46 8.75 37.69
N THR A 219 42.95 7.54 37.39
CA THR A 219 43.39 7.14 36.04
C THR A 219 42.26 7.06 35.02
N LEU A 220 41.02 6.86 35.47
CA LEU A 220 39.81 6.92 34.65
C LEU A 220 39.57 8.33 34.07
N PHE A 221 39.97 9.39 34.79
CA PHE A 221 39.62 10.75 34.42
C PHE A 221 40.17 11.17 33.05
N VAL A 222 41.38 10.73 32.66
CA VAL A 222 41.98 11.09 31.37
C VAL A 222 41.14 10.58 30.18
N PRO A 223 40.88 9.25 30.04
CA PRO A 223 40.05 8.76 28.94
C PRO A 223 38.60 9.22 29.05
N LEU A 224 38.02 9.30 30.26
CA LEU A 224 36.63 9.73 30.43
C LEU A 224 36.42 11.21 30.08
N ALA A 225 37.27 12.11 30.58
CA ALA A 225 37.17 13.53 30.25
C ALA A 225 37.45 13.76 28.76
N GLY A 226 38.48 13.11 28.19
CA GLY A 226 38.78 13.17 26.77
C GLY A 226 37.54 12.90 25.91
N VAL A 227 36.88 11.77 26.16
CA VAL A 227 35.70 11.31 25.43
C VAL A 227 34.49 12.23 25.60
N LEU A 228 34.23 12.72 26.82
CA LEU A 228 33.11 13.62 27.05
C LEU A 228 33.30 14.95 26.32
N PHE A 229 34.51 15.51 26.34
CA PHE A 229 34.85 16.71 25.56
C PHE A 229 34.78 16.44 24.05
N GLU A 230 35.32 15.31 23.59
CA GLU A 230 35.26 14.88 22.19
C GLU A 230 33.82 14.77 21.69
N MET A 231 32.92 14.17 22.49
CA MET A 231 31.52 14.06 22.14
C MET A 231 30.83 15.43 22.03
N LEU A 232 31.05 16.33 22.99
CA LEU A 232 30.47 17.69 22.97
C LEU A 232 30.92 18.47 21.74
N VAL A 233 32.22 18.39 21.43
CA VAL A 233 32.80 19.03 20.26
C VAL A 233 32.29 18.40 18.97
N ALA A 234 32.24 17.07 18.88
CA ALA A 234 31.75 16.37 17.69
C ALA A 234 30.31 16.75 17.38
N LYS A 235 29.41 16.71 18.37
CA LYS A 235 28.02 17.17 18.21
C LYS A 235 27.94 18.63 17.79
N GLY A 236 28.71 19.50 18.45
CA GLY A 236 28.70 20.93 18.17
C GLY A 236 29.21 21.29 16.76
N ILE A 237 30.26 20.63 16.29
CA ILE A 237 30.81 20.84 14.94
C ILE A 237 29.86 20.33 13.87
N ILE A 238 29.26 19.17 14.07
CA ILE A 238 28.31 18.60 13.11
C ILE A 238 27.05 19.46 13.06
N SER A 239 26.56 19.92 14.21
CA SER A 239 25.49 20.91 14.28
C SER A 239 25.85 22.18 13.52
N PHE A 240 27.04 22.75 13.75
CA PHE A 240 27.53 23.93 13.03
C PHE A 240 27.55 23.71 11.51
N LEU A 241 28.18 22.62 11.04
CA LEU A 241 28.29 22.33 9.62
C LEU A 241 26.93 22.06 8.96
N GLY A 242 26.03 21.38 9.69
CA GLY A 242 24.66 21.19 9.26
C GLY A 242 23.93 22.53 9.15
N HIS A 243 23.92 23.33 10.21
CA HIS A 243 23.18 24.59 10.27
C HIS A 243 23.56 25.58 9.16
N PHE A 244 24.83 25.59 8.73
CA PHE A 244 25.29 26.40 7.59
C PHE A 244 25.12 25.74 6.21
N GLY A 245 24.53 24.54 6.14
CA GLY A 245 24.23 23.82 4.91
C GLY A 245 25.44 23.18 4.23
N TYR A 246 26.55 22.95 4.95
CA TYR A 246 27.74 22.29 4.38
C TYR A 246 27.59 20.77 4.30
N ILE A 247 26.82 20.18 5.21
CA ILE A 247 26.54 18.75 5.25
C ILE A 247 25.05 18.51 5.48
N GLU A 248 24.50 17.51 4.81
CA GLU A 248 23.18 16.97 5.12
C GLU A 248 23.26 16.05 6.34
N LEU A 249 22.24 16.07 7.19
CA LEU A 249 22.21 15.29 8.41
C LEU A 249 20.91 14.49 8.50
N SER A 250 21.02 13.29 9.05
CA SER A 250 19.88 12.46 9.44
C SER A 250 20.02 12.06 10.91
N SER A 251 18.89 11.82 11.59
CA SER A 251 18.90 11.37 12.99
C SER A 251 19.69 10.06 13.17
N PHE A 252 19.65 9.18 12.16
CA PHE A 252 20.46 7.96 12.14
C PHE A 252 21.96 8.25 12.10
N ALA A 253 22.39 9.22 11.27
CA ALA A 253 23.80 9.62 11.22
C ALA A 253 24.28 10.15 12.57
N VAL A 254 23.47 10.96 13.27
CA VAL A 254 23.78 11.49 14.60
C VAL A 254 24.00 10.36 15.62
N ASN A 255 23.14 9.34 15.62
CA ASN A 255 23.26 8.21 16.54
C ASN A 255 24.60 7.47 16.36
N ILE A 256 24.99 7.25 15.11
CA ILE A 256 26.25 6.54 14.81
C ILE A 256 27.47 7.42 15.06
N VAL A 257 27.40 8.72 14.77
CA VAL A 257 28.43 9.70 15.15
C VAL A 257 28.70 9.61 16.66
N VAL A 258 27.65 9.66 17.48
CA VAL A 258 27.80 9.59 18.95
C VAL A 258 28.41 8.26 19.38
N ALA A 259 27.87 7.15 18.87
CA ALA A 259 28.35 5.81 19.25
C ALA A 259 29.83 5.57 18.84
N LEU A 260 30.22 5.96 17.62
CA LEU A 260 31.58 5.81 17.11
C LEU A 260 32.56 6.76 17.79
N THR A 261 32.18 8.03 18.02
CA THR A 261 33.04 8.99 18.71
C THR A 261 33.28 8.57 20.17
N LEU A 262 32.24 8.12 20.87
CA LEU A 262 32.40 7.60 22.24
C LEU A 262 33.31 6.35 22.28
N GLY A 263 33.08 5.39 21.39
CA GLY A 263 33.88 4.17 21.32
C GLY A 263 35.34 4.42 20.94
N ALA A 264 35.56 5.03 19.77
CA ALA A 264 36.91 5.29 19.25
C ALA A 264 37.70 6.28 20.14
N GLY A 265 37.06 7.34 20.63
CA GLY A 265 37.68 8.29 21.56
C GLY A 265 38.15 7.62 22.85
N THR A 266 37.34 6.71 23.41
CA THR A 266 37.70 6.00 24.64
C THR A 266 38.89 5.10 24.40
N ASP A 267 38.91 4.41 23.26
CA ASP A 267 40.00 3.53 22.85
C ASP A 267 41.31 4.28 22.67
N TYR A 268 41.28 5.45 22.03
CA TYR A 268 42.47 6.29 21.87
C TYR A 268 43.02 6.77 23.22
N GLY A 269 42.15 7.12 24.16
CA GLY A 269 42.52 7.41 25.54
C GLY A 269 43.15 6.21 26.24
N ILE A 270 42.59 5.01 26.08
CA ILE A 270 43.11 3.75 26.64
C ILE A 270 44.50 3.44 26.08
N PHE A 271 44.73 3.61 24.77
CA PHE A 271 46.03 3.37 24.15
C PHE A 271 47.10 4.34 24.65
N LEU A 272 46.78 5.62 24.73
CA LEU A 272 47.68 6.63 25.28
C LEU A 272 48.07 6.30 26.73
N MET A 273 47.07 6.01 27.56
CA MET A 273 47.27 5.71 28.97
C MET A 273 48.01 4.39 29.19
N GLY A 274 47.68 3.36 28.41
CA GLY A 274 48.34 2.05 28.44
C GLY A 274 49.83 2.15 28.11
N ARG A 275 50.19 2.90 27.07
CA ARG A 275 51.60 3.12 26.70
C ARG A 275 52.35 3.98 27.71
N TYR A 276 51.70 5.00 28.28
CA TYR A 276 52.28 5.78 29.37
C TYR A 276 52.60 4.89 30.58
N HIS A 277 51.69 4.01 30.98
CA HIS A 277 51.91 3.04 32.06
C HIS A 277 53.00 2.02 31.76
N GLU A 278 53.09 1.53 30.53
CA GLU A 278 54.17 0.63 30.09
C GLU A 278 55.55 1.31 30.24
N ALA A 279 55.70 2.54 29.72
CA ALA A 279 56.95 3.30 29.83
C ALA A 279 57.32 3.63 31.29
N ARG A 280 56.33 3.98 32.13
CA ARG A 280 56.55 4.18 33.57
C ARG A 280 56.96 2.89 34.28
N GLN A 281 56.40 1.74 33.92
CA GLN A 281 56.79 0.44 34.48
C GLN A 281 58.18 -0.01 34.00
N ALA A 282 58.62 0.44 32.82
CA ALA A 282 59.97 0.25 32.31
C ALA A 282 61.02 1.13 33.02
N GLY A 283 60.60 2.06 33.88
CA GLY A 283 61.48 2.92 34.67
C GLY A 283 61.71 4.32 34.09
N GLU A 284 61.06 4.68 32.98
CA GLU A 284 61.18 6.02 32.38
C GLU A 284 60.59 7.10 33.31
N THR A 285 61.17 8.31 33.27
CA THR A 285 60.61 9.46 33.99
C THR A 285 59.22 9.84 33.44
N ARG A 286 58.38 10.55 34.22
CA ARG A 286 57.05 11.00 33.73
C ARG A 286 57.14 11.79 32.43
N GLU A 287 58.23 12.54 32.27
CA GLU A 287 58.49 13.30 31.07
C GLU A 287 58.83 12.42 29.87
N GLU A 288 59.78 11.49 30.03
CA GLU A 288 60.18 10.58 28.96
C GLU A 288 59.03 9.67 28.56
N ALA A 289 58.30 9.12 29.55
CA ALA A 289 57.14 8.27 29.33
C ALA A 289 56.06 8.97 28.49
N PHE A 290 55.86 10.28 28.64
CA PHE A 290 54.97 11.05 27.77
C PHE A 290 55.44 11.05 26.31
N TYR A 291 56.71 11.33 26.06
CA TYR A 291 57.26 11.37 24.69
C TYR A 291 57.25 9.98 24.04
N THR A 292 57.56 8.93 24.82
CA THR A 292 57.50 7.54 24.39
C THR A 292 56.06 7.12 24.05
N ALA A 293 55.09 7.46 24.92
CA ALA A 293 53.67 7.19 24.67
C ALA A 293 53.16 7.95 23.43
N TYR A 294 53.43 9.25 23.32
CA TYR A 294 52.97 10.05 22.18
C TYR A 294 53.52 9.52 20.85
N LYS A 295 54.83 9.25 20.78
CA LYS A 295 55.49 8.77 19.55
C LYS A 295 54.97 7.40 19.11
N SER A 296 54.68 6.51 20.06
CA SER A 296 54.20 5.15 19.76
C SER A 296 52.70 5.11 19.41
N VAL A 297 51.90 5.97 20.03
CA VAL A 297 50.43 5.97 19.86
C VAL A 297 49.98 6.82 18.67
N THR A 298 50.72 7.87 18.28
CA THR A 298 50.32 8.75 17.15
C THR A 298 50.09 7.99 15.83
N PRO A 299 50.99 7.11 15.36
CA PRO A 299 50.76 6.36 14.12
C PRO A 299 49.57 5.40 14.19
N VAL A 300 49.26 4.92 15.40
CA VAL A 300 48.10 4.06 15.65
C VAL A 300 46.80 4.84 15.50
N ILE A 301 46.65 5.94 16.26
CA ILE A 301 45.45 6.77 16.23
C ILE A 301 45.22 7.33 14.83
N LEU A 302 46.26 7.82 14.16
CA LEU A 302 46.15 8.30 12.79
C LEU A 302 45.76 7.18 11.83
N GLY A 303 46.45 6.04 11.89
CA GLY A 303 46.21 4.93 10.98
C GLY A 303 44.77 4.42 11.08
N SER A 304 44.26 4.28 12.30
CA SER A 304 42.92 3.74 12.47
C SER A 304 41.80 4.75 12.34
N GLY A 305 41.97 5.94 12.90
CA GLY A 305 40.96 6.98 12.76
C GLY A 305 40.78 7.39 11.31
N LEU A 306 41.86 7.44 10.51
CA LEU A 306 41.76 7.67 9.06
C LEU A 306 41.09 6.50 8.34
N THR A 307 41.28 5.27 8.82
CA THR A 307 40.60 4.11 8.25
C THR A 307 39.11 4.15 8.55
N ILE A 308 38.71 4.54 9.77
CA ILE A 308 37.30 4.68 10.15
C ILE A 308 36.67 5.86 9.41
N ALA A 309 37.31 7.02 9.40
CA ALA A 309 36.85 8.20 8.68
C ALA A 309 36.71 7.92 7.17
N GLY A 310 37.74 7.30 6.58
CA GLY A 310 37.77 6.98 5.16
C GLY A 310 36.72 5.95 4.76
N ALA A 311 36.58 4.86 5.53
CA ALA A 311 35.58 3.82 5.26
C ALA A 311 34.17 4.41 5.36
N CYS A 312 33.88 5.20 6.40
CA CYS A 312 32.58 5.87 6.51
C CYS A 312 32.36 6.88 5.37
N TYR A 313 33.40 7.61 4.94
CA TYR A 313 33.31 8.52 3.81
C TYR A 313 32.93 7.80 2.50
N CYS A 314 33.30 6.52 2.33
CA CYS A 314 32.86 5.73 1.17
C CYS A 314 31.33 5.58 1.08
N LEU A 315 30.58 5.77 2.17
CA LEU A 315 29.11 5.80 2.15
C LEU A 315 28.56 6.96 1.31
N THR A 316 29.35 8.01 1.04
CA THR A 316 28.98 9.11 0.13
C THR A 316 28.78 8.63 -1.32
N PHE A 317 29.26 7.44 -1.68
CA PHE A 317 29.01 6.85 -3.00
C PHE A 317 27.67 6.10 -3.09
N ALA A 318 26.95 5.95 -1.98
CA ALA A 318 25.65 5.31 -1.95
C ALA A 318 24.56 6.22 -2.54
N ARG A 319 23.54 5.61 -3.13
CA ARG A 319 22.37 6.27 -3.72
C ARG A 319 21.30 6.59 -2.70
N LEU A 320 21.15 5.73 -1.68
CA LEU A 320 20.19 5.94 -0.60
C LEU A 320 20.66 7.03 0.37
N ASN A 321 19.76 7.97 0.68
CA ASN A 321 20.07 9.11 1.55
C ASN A 321 20.44 8.69 2.98
N TYR A 322 19.97 7.53 3.45
CA TYR A 322 20.42 6.92 4.71
C TYR A 322 21.94 6.78 4.81
N PHE A 323 22.59 6.34 3.74
CA PHE A 323 24.04 6.11 3.72
C PHE A 323 24.79 7.35 3.24
N HIS A 324 24.28 8.02 2.20
CA HIS A 324 24.90 9.20 1.61
C HIS A 324 25.13 10.32 2.64
N THR A 325 24.08 10.67 3.41
CA THR A 325 24.16 11.75 4.42
C THR A 325 25.03 11.36 5.62
N MET A 326 25.07 10.07 5.95
CA MET A 326 25.85 9.55 7.07
C MET A 326 27.36 9.58 6.81
N GLY A 327 27.79 9.36 5.58
CA GLY A 327 29.21 9.25 5.23
C GLY A 327 30.04 10.48 5.63
N PRO A 328 29.72 11.69 5.12
CA PRO A 328 30.42 12.92 5.46
C PRO A 328 30.32 13.25 6.96
N ALA A 329 29.15 13.10 7.57
CA ALA A 329 28.92 13.40 8.98
C ALA A 329 29.84 12.59 9.90
N VAL A 330 29.89 11.26 9.70
CA VAL A 330 30.75 10.37 10.48
C VAL A 330 32.23 10.59 10.16
N ALA A 331 32.59 10.78 8.89
CA ALA A 331 33.98 11.01 8.49
C ALA A 331 34.55 12.28 9.13
N ILE A 332 33.83 13.39 9.07
CA ILE A 332 34.23 14.66 9.68
C ILE A 332 34.32 14.54 11.20
N SER A 333 33.30 13.93 11.83
CA SER A 333 33.33 13.64 13.28
C SER A 333 34.60 12.90 13.68
N MET A 334 34.94 11.86 12.93
CA MET A 334 36.10 11.02 13.22
C MET A 334 37.42 11.79 13.04
N LEU A 335 37.53 12.67 12.04
CA LEU A 335 38.70 13.54 11.89
C LEU A 335 38.89 14.48 13.10
N PHE A 336 37.82 15.05 13.63
CA PHE A 336 37.88 15.85 14.85
C PHE A 336 38.17 15.01 16.10
N THR A 337 37.64 13.79 16.17
CA THR A 337 37.94 12.83 17.23
C THR A 337 39.43 12.49 17.24
N ILE A 338 40.06 12.26 16.08
CA ILE A 338 41.51 12.06 15.95
C ILE A 338 42.29 13.29 16.39
N ALA A 339 41.88 14.48 15.94
CA ALA A 339 42.55 15.74 16.28
C ALA A 339 42.51 16.00 17.80
N ALA A 340 41.37 15.74 18.44
CA ALA A 340 41.21 15.83 19.88
C ALA A 340 42.03 14.74 20.61
N ALA A 341 41.98 13.49 20.17
CA ALA A 341 42.76 12.41 20.78
C ALA A 341 44.27 12.63 20.72
N LEU A 342 44.78 13.31 19.69
CA LEU A 342 46.21 13.66 19.55
C LEU A 342 46.61 14.95 20.28
N THR A 343 45.66 15.78 20.68
CA THR A 343 45.95 17.08 21.33
C THR A 343 45.44 17.13 22.76
N LEU A 344 44.13 16.93 22.96
CA LEU A 344 43.44 16.99 24.23
C LEU A 344 43.83 15.84 25.18
N GLY A 345 43.85 14.59 24.69
CA GLY A 345 44.25 13.43 25.49
C GLY A 345 45.66 13.58 26.10
N PRO A 346 46.70 13.89 25.29
CA PRO A 346 48.04 14.19 25.77
C PRO A 346 48.12 15.43 26.66
N ALA A 347 47.30 16.46 26.42
CA ALA A 347 47.23 17.62 27.29
C ALA A 347 46.71 17.28 28.69
N PHE A 348 45.63 16.49 28.79
CA PHE A 348 45.12 15.99 30.08
C PHE A 348 46.15 15.12 30.80
N LEU A 349 46.84 14.24 30.08
CA LEU A 349 47.91 13.42 30.64
C LEU A 349 49.05 14.30 31.17
N THR A 350 49.46 15.34 30.43
CA THR A 350 50.51 16.28 30.84
C THR A 350 50.12 17.00 32.12
N VAL A 351 48.92 17.59 32.16
CA VAL A 351 48.43 18.36 33.31
C VAL A 351 48.34 17.50 34.56
N GLY A 352 47.74 16.31 34.50
CA GLY A 352 47.65 15.47 35.70
C GLY A 352 48.98 14.81 36.08
N SER A 353 49.89 14.55 35.12
CA SER A 353 51.24 14.04 35.44
C SER A 353 52.09 15.05 36.24
N LEU A 354 51.81 16.37 36.12
CA LEU A 354 52.45 17.41 36.93
C LEU A 354 52.09 17.28 38.42
N PHE A 355 50.85 16.87 38.72
CA PHE A 355 50.39 16.61 40.09
C PHE A 355 50.75 15.21 40.60
N GLY A 356 51.51 14.43 39.83
CA GLY A 356 51.81 13.02 40.16
C GLY A 356 50.59 12.11 40.13
N LEU A 357 49.49 12.58 39.54
CA LEU A 357 48.29 11.79 39.28
C LEU A 357 48.61 10.86 38.08
N PHE A 358 48.05 9.65 38.09
CA PHE A 358 48.13 8.64 37.02
C PHE A 358 49.36 7.72 36.96
N ASP A 359 50.22 7.69 37.97
CA ASP A 359 51.25 6.64 38.05
C ASP A 359 50.60 5.24 38.23
N PRO A 360 51.14 4.18 37.58
CA PRO A 360 50.57 2.85 37.66
C PRO A 360 50.70 2.27 39.08
N LYS A 361 49.56 1.94 39.71
CA LYS A 361 49.52 1.38 41.08
C LYS A 361 49.89 -0.11 41.15
N SER A 362 49.88 -0.83 40.03
CA SER A 362 50.18 -2.27 39.95
C SER A 362 51.11 -2.57 38.77
N LYS A 363 52.08 -3.47 38.96
CA LYS A 363 52.80 -4.09 37.83
C LYS A 363 51.80 -4.90 37.00
N ALA A 364 51.73 -4.68 35.69
CA ALA A 364 50.81 -5.42 34.84
C ALA A 364 51.22 -6.91 34.80
N LYS A 365 50.33 -7.81 35.25
CA LYS A 365 50.55 -9.27 35.15
C LYS A 365 50.25 -9.74 33.72
N ALA A 366 51.23 -9.62 32.82
CA ALA A 366 51.12 -10.07 31.43
C ALA A 366 51.13 -11.62 31.23
N THR A 367 50.86 -12.40 32.29
CA THR A 367 51.03 -13.85 32.27
C THR A 367 50.07 -14.59 31.34
N LEU A 368 48.83 -14.10 31.17
CA LEU A 368 47.84 -14.76 30.32
C LEU A 368 48.19 -14.63 28.83
N TYR A 369 48.40 -13.41 28.34
CA TYR A 369 48.72 -13.19 26.92
C TYR A 369 50.10 -13.73 26.53
N ARG A 370 51.06 -13.76 27.46
CA ARG A 370 52.33 -14.45 27.22
C ARG A 370 52.13 -15.95 27.04
N ARG A 371 51.21 -16.58 27.79
CA ARG A 371 50.83 -18.00 27.58
C ARG A 371 50.12 -18.20 26.24
N ILE A 372 49.16 -17.34 25.89
CA ILE A 372 48.47 -17.37 24.59
C ILE A 372 49.50 -17.28 23.45
N GLY A 373 50.42 -16.31 23.51
CA GLY A 373 51.50 -16.15 22.53
C GLY A 373 52.39 -17.39 22.42
N THR A 374 52.79 -17.99 23.55
CA THR A 374 53.59 -19.23 23.52
C THR A 374 52.83 -20.41 22.89
N SER A 375 51.53 -20.53 23.16
CA SER A 375 50.69 -21.58 22.58
C SER A 375 50.52 -21.40 21.07
N VAL A 376 50.22 -20.18 20.61
CA VAL A 376 50.08 -19.85 19.18
C VAL A 376 51.38 -20.12 18.42
N VAL A 377 52.53 -19.75 18.97
CA VAL A 377 53.84 -20.01 18.33
C VAL A 377 54.17 -21.50 18.27
N ARG A 378 53.75 -22.28 19.29
CA ARG A 378 54.03 -23.72 19.41
C ARG A 378 53.10 -24.59 18.55
N TRP A 379 51.81 -24.25 18.46
CA TRP A 379 50.77 -25.03 17.77
C TRP A 379 49.92 -24.15 16.83
N PRO A 380 50.51 -23.53 15.79
CA PRO A 380 49.80 -22.54 14.98
C PRO A 380 48.64 -23.13 14.17
N VAL A 381 48.81 -24.32 13.58
CA VAL A 381 47.78 -24.93 12.71
C VAL A 381 46.56 -25.39 13.51
N PRO A 382 46.67 -26.17 14.60
CA PRO A 382 45.49 -26.59 15.37
C PRO A 382 44.73 -25.41 15.98
N ILE A 383 45.44 -24.39 16.47
CA ILE A 383 44.81 -23.18 17.04
C ILE A 383 44.11 -22.37 15.94
N LEU A 384 44.68 -22.29 14.74
CA LEU A 384 44.02 -21.63 13.61
C LEU A 384 42.75 -22.37 13.21
N VAL A 385 42.78 -23.71 13.12
CA VAL A 385 41.59 -24.51 12.77
C VAL A 385 40.50 -24.37 13.83
N ALA A 386 40.85 -24.43 15.12
CA ALA A 386 39.88 -24.26 16.21
C ALA A 386 39.27 -22.86 16.24
N SER A 387 40.10 -21.81 16.11
CA SER A 387 39.61 -20.42 16.11
C SER A 387 38.83 -20.10 14.84
N ALA A 388 39.26 -20.55 13.66
CA ALA A 388 38.48 -20.45 12.42
C ALA A 388 37.17 -21.21 12.51
N GLY A 389 37.15 -22.41 13.13
CA GLY A 389 35.92 -23.17 13.37
C GLY A 389 34.88 -22.40 14.19
N ALA A 390 35.32 -21.66 15.21
CA ALA A 390 34.42 -20.81 16.00
C ALA A 390 33.79 -19.67 15.17
N VAL A 391 34.55 -19.06 14.25
CA VAL A 391 34.03 -18.02 13.34
C VAL A 391 33.12 -18.62 12.27
N VAL A 392 33.51 -19.76 11.69
CA VAL A 392 32.72 -20.49 10.69
C VAL A 392 31.39 -20.95 11.28
N PHE A 393 31.35 -21.36 12.55
CA PHE A 393 30.11 -21.70 13.24
C PHE A 393 29.10 -20.54 13.19
N GLY A 394 29.55 -19.30 13.40
CA GLY A 394 28.72 -18.12 13.18
C GLY A 394 28.30 -17.99 11.71
N ALA A 395 29.26 -18.09 10.79
CA ALA A 395 29.03 -17.88 9.37
C ALA A 395 28.03 -18.89 8.73
N VAL A 396 27.86 -20.09 9.31
CA VAL A 396 26.88 -21.09 8.85
C VAL A 396 25.44 -20.58 8.85
N PHE A 397 25.11 -19.58 9.67
CA PHE A 397 23.77 -18.99 9.72
C PHE A 397 23.54 -17.90 8.66
N VAL A 398 24.59 -17.39 8.00
CA VAL A 398 24.47 -16.32 6.98
C VAL A 398 23.54 -16.70 5.82
N PRO A 399 23.56 -17.93 5.26
CA PRO A 399 22.62 -18.34 4.21
C PRO A 399 21.14 -18.36 4.65
N THR A 400 20.87 -18.38 5.97
CA THR A 400 19.50 -18.36 6.50
C THR A 400 18.93 -16.95 6.64
N TYR A 401 19.72 -15.92 6.29
CA TYR A 401 19.34 -14.51 6.41
C TYR A 401 18.04 -14.19 5.65
N LYS A 402 17.05 -13.67 6.37
CA LYS A 402 15.83 -13.10 5.79
C LYS A 402 15.79 -11.59 6.05
N GLN A 403 15.70 -10.81 4.98
CA GLN A 403 15.50 -9.36 5.04
C GLN A 403 14.03 -9.06 5.33
N ASN A 404 13.79 -8.12 6.24
CA ASN A 404 12.46 -7.56 6.47
C ASN A 404 12.48 -6.04 6.34
N TYR A 405 11.47 -5.49 5.67
CA TYR A 405 11.27 -4.06 5.41
C TYR A 405 10.14 -3.44 6.23
N ASP A 406 9.42 -4.26 7.01
CA ASP A 406 8.33 -3.78 7.84
C ASP A 406 8.82 -3.10 9.13
N ASP A 407 8.92 -1.77 9.10
CA ASP A 407 9.32 -0.93 10.23
C ASP A 407 8.42 -1.11 11.47
N ARG A 408 7.16 -1.53 11.28
CA ARG A 408 6.18 -1.72 12.38
C ARG A 408 6.67 -2.72 13.42
N GLN A 409 7.38 -3.77 13.00
CA GLN A 409 7.86 -4.84 13.87
C GLN A 409 9.05 -4.43 14.76
N TYR A 410 9.75 -3.36 14.37
CA TYR A 410 10.92 -2.85 15.08
C TYR A 410 10.62 -1.66 15.99
N GLN A 411 9.40 -1.12 15.89
CA GLN A 411 8.87 -0.15 16.84
C GLN A 411 8.17 -0.83 18.03
N PRO A 412 8.06 -0.15 19.18
CA PRO A 412 7.19 -0.55 20.28
C PRO A 412 5.74 -0.77 19.83
N HIS A 413 5.07 -1.79 20.41
CA HIS A 413 3.68 -2.11 20.07
C HIS A 413 2.67 -1.01 20.47
N ASN A 414 3.06 -0.12 21.39
CA ASN A 414 2.26 1.01 21.86
C ASN A 414 2.50 2.31 21.07
N ALA A 415 3.33 2.30 20.02
CA ALA A 415 3.53 3.48 19.18
C ALA A 415 2.21 3.89 18.50
N PRO A 416 1.87 5.19 18.42
CA PRO A 416 0.58 5.65 17.90
C PRO A 416 0.25 5.13 16.49
N ALA A 417 1.21 5.15 15.55
CA ALA A 417 1.01 4.60 14.22
C ALA A 417 0.76 3.09 14.23
N ASN A 418 1.49 2.34 15.07
CA ASN A 418 1.33 0.90 15.25
C ASN A 418 -0.05 0.53 15.83
N LEU A 419 -0.60 1.34 16.74
CA LEU A 419 -1.97 1.15 17.24
C LEU A 419 -3.00 1.28 16.10
N GLY A 420 -2.82 2.26 15.21
CA GLY A 420 -3.70 2.41 14.04
C GLY A 420 -3.58 1.28 13.03
N PHE A 421 -2.36 0.76 12.80
CA PHE A 421 -2.18 -0.42 11.97
C PHE A 421 -2.81 -1.66 12.63
N ALA A 422 -2.64 -1.85 13.93
CA ALA A 422 -3.23 -2.96 14.68
C ALA A 422 -4.76 -2.87 14.77
N ALA A 423 -5.34 -1.67 14.73
CA ALA A 423 -6.77 -1.45 14.60
C ALA A 423 -7.26 -1.87 13.20
N ALA A 424 -6.59 -1.43 12.15
CA ALA A 424 -6.96 -1.80 10.77
C ALA A 424 -6.78 -3.30 10.50
N ASP A 425 -5.69 -3.92 10.95
CA ASP A 425 -5.37 -5.34 10.74
C ASP A 425 -6.42 -6.30 11.34
N ARG A 426 -7.27 -5.83 12.26
CA ARG A 426 -8.38 -6.63 12.81
C ARG A 426 -9.55 -6.76 11.85
N HIS A 427 -9.72 -5.79 10.94
CA HIS A 427 -10.90 -5.66 10.08
C HIS A 427 -10.56 -5.72 8.58
N PHE A 428 -9.32 -5.37 8.22
CA PHE A 428 -8.79 -5.38 6.85
C PHE A 428 -7.65 -6.39 6.69
N PRO A 429 -7.38 -6.86 5.45
CA PRO A 429 -6.12 -7.51 5.13
C PRO A 429 -4.94 -6.59 5.49
N LYS A 430 -3.85 -7.16 6.00
CA LYS A 430 -2.65 -6.41 6.45
C LYS A 430 -2.08 -5.44 5.41
N SER A 431 -2.24 -5.77 4.13
CA SER A 431 -1.77 -4.96 3.01
C SER A 431 -2.71 -3.81 2.62
N LYS A 432 -3.90 -3.68 3.20
CA LYS A 432 -4.87 -2.63 2.80
C LYS A 432 -4.30 -1.23 3.06
N LEU A 433 -3.62 -1.03 4.18
CA LEU A 433 -2.94 0.23 4.53
C LEU A 433 -1.59 0.42 3.80
N PHE A 434 -1.16 -0.57 3.01
CA PHE A 434 0.09 -0.58 2.25
C PHE A 434 -0.20 -0.96 0.79
N SER A 435 -1.19 -0.28 0.21
CA SER A 435 -1.60 -0.51 -1.17
C SER A 435 -0.65 0.16 -2.17
N GLU A 436 -0.52 -0.43 -3.34
CA GLU A 436 0.16 0.16 -4.48
C GLU A 436 -0.78 1.12 -5.21
N MET A 437 -0.21 2.22 -5.67
CA MET A 437 -0.86 3.19 -6.53
C MET A 437 -0.19 3.17 -7.89
N LEU A 438 -0.94 2.68 -8.86
CA LEU A 438 -0.60 2.63 -10.27
C LEU A 438 -1.28 3.81 -10.97
N MET A 439 -0.62 4.41 -11.95
CA MET A 439 -1.22 5.39 -12.84
C MET A 439 -0.82 5.10 -14.29
N ILE A 440 -1.83 5.16 -15.17
CA ILE A 440 -1.69 5.08 -16.61
C ILE A 440 -1.91 6.49 -17.16
N GLU A 441 -0.92 7.03 -17.86
CA GLU A 441 -0.97 8.35 -18.49
C GLU A 441 -0.97 8.23 -20.02
N THR A 442 -1.90 8.94 -20.66
CA THR A 442 -2.07 9.03 -22.11
C THR A 442 -1.93 10.46 -22.63
N ASP A 443 -1.94 10.61 -23.95
CA ASP A 443 -1.97 11.90 -24.65
C ASP A 443 -3.39 12.45 -24.89
N HIS A 444 -4.42 11.62 -24.76
CA HIS A 444 -5.84 11.93 -24.96
C HIS A 444 -6.71 11.61 -23.72
N ASP A 445 -7.93 12.16 -23.69
CA ASP A 445 -8.90 11.94 -22.60
C ASP A 445 -9.48 10.52 -22.66
N MET A 446 -9.32 9.76 -21.57
CA MET A 446 -9.74 8.36 -21.44
C MET A 446 -11.22 8.19 -21.02
N ARG A 447 -11.99 9.26 -20.84
CA ARG A 447 -13.41 9.21 -20.42
C ARG A 447 -14.33 8.80 -21.57
N ASN A 448 -14.04 7.64 -22.16
CA ASN A 448 -14.79 7.06 -23.26
C ASN A 448 -14.84 5.54 -23.11
N SER A 449 -15.80 4.90 -23.80
CA SER A 449 -16.02 3.46 -23.67
C SER A 449 -14.82 2.62 -24.11
N ALA A 450 -14.07 3.04 -25.15
CA ALA A 450 -12.94 2.28 -25.68
C ALA A 450 -11.78 2.20 -24.68
N ASP A 451 -11.44 3.34 -24.06
CA ASP A 451 -10.38 3.39 -23.06
C ASP A 451 -10.79 2.73 -21.74
N PHE A 452 -12.05 2.81 -21.34
CA PHE A 452 -12.52 2.07 -20.17
C PHE A 452 -12.41 0.54 -20.37
N ILE A 453 -12.68 0.03 -21.58
CA ILE A 453 -12.44 -1.39 -21.91
C ILE A 453 -10.95 -1.73 -21.78
N SER A 454 -10.07 -0.85 -22.25
CA SER A 454 -8.62 -1.02 -22.12
C SER A 454 -8.14 -0.97 -20.67
N LEU A 455 -8.68 -0.06 -19.84
CA LEU A 455 -8.41 0.03 -18.40
C LEU A 455 -8.91 -1.21 -17.66
N ASP A 456 -10.08 -1.72 -18.02
CA ASP A 456 -10.61 -2.96 -17.44
C ASP A 456 -9.74 -4.17 -17.76
N ARG A 457 -9.21 -4.25 -18.99
CA ARG A 457 -8.25 -5.29 -19.38
C ARG A 457 -6.99 -5.25 -18.50
N VAL A 458 -6.51 -4.06 -18.12
CA VAL A 458 -5.39 -3.92 -17.17
C VAL A 458 -5.80 -4.37 -15.77
N ALA A 459 -6.97 -3.95 -15.28
CA ALA A 459 -7.47 -4.36 -13.97
C ALA A 459 -7.61 -5.89 -13.86
N LYS A 460 -8.12 -6.55 -14.90
CA LYS A 460 -8.19 -8.02 -15.03
C LYS A 460 -6.83 -8.69 -15.07
N ALA A 461 -5.86 -8.10 -15.78
CA ALA A 461 -4.51 -8.65 -15.83
C ALA A 461 -3.85 -8.61 -14.44
N LEU A 462 -4.07 -7.54 -13.68
CA LEU A 462 -3.52 -7.37 -12.33
C LEU A 462 -4.19 -8.30 -11.30
N ILE A 463 -5.53 -8.39 -11.27
CA ILE A 463 -6.23 -9.24 -10.30
C ILE A 463 -5.97 -10.74 -10.51
N ARG A 464 -5.57 -11.15 -11.72
CA ARG A 464 -5.18 -12.54 -12.04
C ARG A 464 -3.75 -12.88 -11.61
N LEU A 465 -2.95 -11.90 -11.22
CA LEU A 465 -1.60 -12.17 -10.70
C LEU A 465 -1.70 -12.80 -9.31
N PRO A 466 -0.87 -13.82 -9.02
CA PRO A 466 -0.80 -14.39 -7.68
C PRO A 466 -0.33 -13.31 -6.70
N GLY A 467 -0.96 -13.23 -5.53
CA GLY A 467 -0.60 -12.26 -4.49
C GLY A 467 -1.27 -10.90 -4.61
N VAL A 468 -2.26 -10.74 -5.49
CA VAL A 468 -3.12 -9.54 -5.59
C VAL A 468 -4.49 -9.84 -5.00
N ALA A 469 -4.84 -9.19 -3.89
CA ALA A 469 -6.10 -9.42 -3.19
C ALA A 469 -7.26 -8.63 -3.81
N MET A 470 -6.99 -7.41 -4.26
CA MET A 470 -8.00 -6.49 -4.75
C MET A 470 -7.37 -5.46 -5.69
N VAL A 471 -8.12 -5.08 -6.72
CA VAL A 471 -7.78 -3.99 -7.64
C VAL A 471 -8.94 -3.01 -7.70
N GLN A 472 -8.71 -1.77 -7.31
CA GLN A 472 -9.67 -0.67 -7.41
C GLN A 472 -9.29 0.21 -8.60
N SER A 473 -10.18 0.30 -9.58
CA SER A 473 -10.04 1.10 -10.80
C SER A 473 -11.37 1.77 -11.13
N ILE A 474 -11.41 2.66 -12.13
CA ILE A 474 -12.66 3.30 -12.54
C ILE A 474 -13.73 2.29 -12.99
N THR A 475 -13.32 1.14 -13.53
CA THR A 475 -14.22 0.04 -13.92
C THR A 475 -14.62 -0.87 -12.75
N ARG A 476 -13.95 -0.70 -11.60
CA ARG A 476 -14.10 -1.51 -10.39
C ARG A 476 -13.87 -0.70 -9.10
N PRO A 477 -14.61 0.39 -8.84
CA PRO A 477 -14.27 1.33 -7.75
C PRO A 477 -14.29 0.67 -6.36
N LEU A 478 -15.18 -0.32 -6.18
CA LEU A 478 -15.35 -1.10 -4.96
C LEU A 478 -14.43 -2.33 -4.87
N GLY A 479 -13.50 -2.50 -5.82
CA GLY A 479 -12.72 -3.73 -5.96
C GLY A 479 -13.48 -4.87 -6.66
N ARG A 480 -14.70 -4.60 -7.12
CA ARG A 480 -15.57 -5.51 -7.89
C ARG A 480 -16.02 -4.81 -9.17
N PRO A 481 -16.30 -5.55 -10.25
CA PRO A 481 -16.87 -4.98 -11.46
C PRO A 481 -18.09 -4.12 -11.20
N LEU A 482 -18.22 -3.04 -11.96
CA LEU A 482 -19.44 -2.24 -12.00
C LEU A 482 -20.61 -3.14 -12.42
N GLU A 483 -21.67 -3.12 -11.62
CA GLU A 483 -22.95 -3.73 -11.99
C GLU A 483 -23.51 -3.01 -13.22
N HIS A 484 -24.24 -3.72 -14.06
CA HIS A 484 -24.92 -3.14 -15.23
C HIS A 484 -23.98 -2.59 -16.32
N ALA A 485 -22.68 -2.85 -16.21
CA ALA A 485 -21.64 -2.39 -17.13
C ALA A 485 -21.13 -3.51 -18.05
N THR A 486 -22.04 -4.37 -18.53
CA THR A 486 -21.71 -5.50 -19.40
C THR A 486 -22.59 -5.52 -20.65
N ILE A 487 -22.05 -6.04 -21.77
CA ILE A 487 -22.82 -6.22 -23.01
C ILE A 487 -24.08 -7.10 -22.77
N PRO A 488 -24.02 -8.24 -22.03
CA PRO A 488 -25.20 -9.00 -21.64
C PRO A 488 -26.29 -8.15 -20.98
N TYR A 489 -25.93 -7.26 -20.06
CA TYR A 489 -26.89 -6.39 -19.39
C TYR A 489 -27.55 -5.38 -20.35
N LEU A 490 -26.86 -4.93 -21.40
CA LEU A 490 -27.47 -4.06 -22.42
C LEU A 490 -28.61 -4.75 -23.17
N PHE A 491 -28.59 -6.08 -23.32
CA PHE A 491 -29.72 -6.79 -23.92
C PHE A 491 -30.96 -6.74 -23.02
N THR A 492 -30.78 -6.69 -21.69
CA THR A 492 -31.86 -6.50 -20.73
C THR A 492 -32.51 -5.12 -20.91
N THR A 493 -31.72 -4.06 -21.06
CA THR A 493 -32.26 -2.71 -21.27
C THR A 493 -32.89 -2.55 -22.66
N GLN A 494 -32.36 -3.19 -23.70
CA GLN A 494 -32.98 -3.22 -25.02
C GLN A 494 -34.31 -3.98 -25.03
N GLY A 495 -34.37 -5.13 -24.33
CA GLY A 495 -35.59 -5.91 -24.15
C GLY A 495 -36.69 -5.17 -23.38
N SER A 496 -36.33 -4.21 -22.53
CA SER A 496 -37.29 -3.43 -21.72
C SER A 496 -38.34 -2.71 -22.56
N GLY A 497 -38.02 -2.26 -23.78
CA GLY A 497 -39.00 -1.64 -24.69
C GLY A 497 -40.10 -2.62 -25.12
N SER A 498 -39.72 -3.87 -25.42
CA SER A 498 -40.69 -4.94 -25.72
C SER A 498 -41.46 -5.36 -24.48
N GLY A 499 -40.81 -5.42 -23.32
CA GLY A 499 -41.43 -5.69 -22.03
C GLY A 499 -42.47 -4.64 -21.63
N GLN A 500 -42.20 -3.35 -21.86
CA GLN A 500 -43.14 -2.25 -21.57
C GLN A 500 -44.39 -2.29 -22.45
N GLN A 501 -44.27 -2.73 -23.69
CA GLN A 501 -45.42 -2.87 -24.61
C GLN A 501 -46.25 -4.12 -24.34
N LEU A 502 -45.66 -5.13 -23.68
CA LEU A 502 -46.30 -6.44 -23.46
C LEU A 502 -47.64 -6.36 -22.72
N PRO A 503 -47.82 -5.58 -21.63
CA PRO A 503 -49.11 -5.41 -20.98
C PRO A 503 -50.17 -4.81 -21.92
N PHE A 504 -49.79 -3.82 -22.73
CA PHE A 504 -50.69 -3.19 -23.70
C PHE A 504 -51.11 -4.16 -24.80
N ASN A 505 -50.17 -4.94 -25.35
CA ASN A 505 -50.44 -5.96 -26.35
C ASN A 505 -51.34 -7.08 -25.78
N LYS A 506 -51.07 -7.53 -24.55
CA LYS A 506 -51.92 -8.51 -23.85
C LYS A 506 -53.34 -7.98 -23.64
N GLN A 507 -53.48 -6.71 -23.23
CA GLN A 507 -54.79 -6.07 -23.07
C GLN A 507 -55.53 -5.95 -24.40
N GLN A 508 -54.86 -5.48 -25.46
CA GLN A 508 -55.45 -5.38 -26.80
C GLN A 508 -55.92 -6.75 -27.29
N ASN A 509 -55.11 -7.79 -27.08
CA ASN A 509 -55.48 -9.16 -27.47
C ASN A 509 -56.68 -9.68 -26.66
N SER A 510 -56.75 -9.37 -25.36
CA SER A 510 -57.93 -9.66 -24.54
C SER A 510 -59.18 -8.96 -25.06
N ASN A 511 -59.07 -7.70 -25.49
CA ASN A 511 -60.19 -6.95 -26.07
C ASN A 511 -60.66 -7.60 -27.39
N THR A 512 -59.74 -8.03 -28.27
CA THR A 512 -60.09 -8.76 -29.51
C THR A 512 -60.79 -10.08 -29.23
N SER A 513 -60.37 -10.81 -28.19
CA SER A 513 -61.04 -12.03 -27.74
C SER A 513 -62.49 -11.75 -27.29
N GLN A 514 -62.69 -10.70 -26.50
CA GLN A 514 -64.03 -10.27 -26.09
C GLN A 514 -64.89 -9.87 -27.30
N GLN A 515 -64.32 -9.16 -28.27
CA GLN A 515 -65.02 -8.78 -29.50
C GLN A 515 -65.45 -10.03 -30.30
N ALA A 516 -64.58 -11.03 -30.43
CA ALA A 516 -64.91 -12.29 -31.09
C ALA A 516 -66.05 -13.03 -30.38
N GLN A 517 -66.04 -13.05 -29.04
CA GLN A 517 -67.13 -13.64 -28.23
C GLN A 517 -68.46 -12.92 -28.44
N ILE A 518 -68.44 -11.58 -28.46
CA ILE A 518 -69.64 -10.76 -28.72
C ILE A 518 -70.18 -11.04 -30.13
N THR A 519 -69.32 -11.05 -31.16
CA THR A 519 -69.75 -11.35 -32.54
C THR A 519 -70.31 -12.76 -32.67
N THR A 520 -69.69 -13.75 -32.01
CA THR A 520 -70.18 -15.14 -32.01
C THR A 520 -71.56 -15.22 -31.36
N HIS A 521 -71.77 -14.51 -30.25
CA HIS A 521 -73.08 -14.42 -29.62
C HIS A 521 -74.12 -13.72 -30.52
N SER A 522 -73.75 -12.65 -31.22
CA SER A 522 -74.62 -12.00 -32.21
C SER A 522 -75.02 -12.94 -33.35
N VAL A 523 -74.12 -13.81 -33.81
CA VAL A 523 -74.44 -14.85 -34.80
C VAL A 523 -75.48 -15.82 -34.25
N GLU A 524 -75.32 -16.28 -33.00
CA GLU A 524 -76.29 -17.17 -32.35
C GLU A 524 -77.69 -16.53 -32.26
N VAL A 525 -77.75 -15.25 -31.89
CA VAL A 525 -79.00 -14.47 -31.87
C VAL A 525 -79.61 -14.32 -33.26
N LEU A 526 -78.84 -13.95 -34.28
CA LEU A 526 -79.33 -13.82 -35.65
C LEU A 526 -79.86 -15.15 -36.21
N ARG A 527 -79.21 -16.27 -35.89
CA ARG A 527 -79.69 -17.60 -36.28
C ARG A 527 -81.02 -17.94 -35.60
N GLN A 528 -81.22 -17.54 -34.34
CA GLN A 528 -82.52 -17.67 -33.67
C GLN A 528 -83.59 -16.77 -34.30
N GLU A 529 -83.27 -15.52 -34.65
CA GLU A 529 -84.20 -14.62 -35.35
C GLU A 529 -84.64 -15.17 -36.70
N ILE A 530 -83.72 -15.75 -37.48
CA ILE A 530 -84.04 -16.43 -38.74
C ILE A 530 -85.09 -17.51 -38.54
N VAL A 531 -84.97 -18.33 -37.48
CA VAL A 531 -85.96 -19.37 -37.15
C VAL A 531 -87.33 -18.76 -36.82
N TYR A 532 -87.37 -17.65 -36.06
CA TYR A 532 -88.63 -16.96 -35.77
C TYR A 532 -89.30 -16.40 -37.02
N PHE A 533 -88.53 -15.74 -37.91
CA PHE A 533 -89.06 -15.20 -39.16
C PHE A 533 -89.51 -16.30 -40.13
N GLN A 534 -88.83 -17.45 -40.16
CA GLN A 534 -89.25 -18.62 -40.94
C GLN A 534 -90.60 -19.15 -40.45
N ASN A 535 -90.75 -19.36 -39.14
CA ASN A 535 -92.03 -19.77 -38.56
C ASN A 535 -93.15 -18.77 -38.86
N MET A 536 -92.85 -17.46 -38.80
CA MET A 536 -93.82 -16.41 -39.11
C MET A 536 -94.20 -16.38 -40.59
N SER A 537 -93.24 -16.58 -41.50
CA SER A 537 -93.48 -16.68 -42.94
C SER A 537 -94.36 -17.89 -43.27
N ASP A 538 -94.07 -19.05 -42.68
CA ASP A 538 -94.83 -20.28 -42.91
C ASP A 538 -96.28 -20.15 -42.43
N GLU A 539 -96.51 -19.50 -41.28
CA GLU A 539 -97.85 -19.32 -40.72
C GLU A 539 -98.64 -18.22 -41.45
N LEU A 540 -97.98 -17.16 -41.89
CA LEU A 540 -98.59 -16.11 -42.70
C LEU A 540 -98.99 -16.65 -44.08
N HIS A 541 -98.16 -17.49 -44.71
CA HIS A 541 -98.49 -18.14 -45.98
C HIS A 541 -99.74 -19.04 -45.87
N LYS A 542 -99.86 -19.83 -44.79
CA LYS A 542 -101.10 -20.59 -44.49
C LYS A 542 -102.30 -19.68 -44.32
N THR A 543 -102.12 -18.53 -43.67
CA THR A 543 -103.19 -17.55 -43.45
C THR A 543 -103.67 -16.96 -44.78
N VAL A 544 -102.76 -16.64 -45.71
CA VAL A 544 -103.10 -16.16 -47.07
C VAL A 544 -103.93 -17.19 -47.82
N LEU A 545 -103.51 -18.46 -47.81
CA LEU A 545 -104.26 -19.56 -48.44
C LEU A 545 -105.67 -19.72 -47.85
N THR A 546 -105.81 -19.52 -46.54
CA THR A 546 -107.11 -19.60 -45.85
C THR A 546 -108.05 -18.44 -46.26
N VAL A 547 -107.51 -17.23 -46.42
CA VAL A 547 -108.27 -16.06 -46.90
C VAL A 547 -108.67 -16.21 -48.37
N GLU A 548 -107.82 -16.82 -49.19
CA GLU A 548 -108.12 -17.16 -50.59
C GLU A 548 -109.28 -18.16 -50.71
N ASP A 549 -109.32 -19.18 -49.85
CA ASP A 549 -110.46 -20.11 -49.78
C ASP A 549 -111.76 -19.42 -49.32
N LEU A 550 -111.68 -18.50 -48.35
CA LEU A 550 -112.81 -17.66 -47.92
C LEU A 550 -113.37 -16.78 -49.03
N GLN A 551 -112.50 -16.19 -49.86
CA GLN A 551 -112.90 -15.40 -51.03
C GLN A 551 -113.70 -16.25 -52.03
N ARG A 552 -113.21 -17.46 -52.33
CA ARG A 552 -113.86 -18.39 -53.25
C ARG A 552 -115.26 -18.78 -52.79
N ILE A 553 -115.42 -19.11 -51.50
CA ILE A 553 -116.72 -19.48 -50.91
C ILE A 553 -117.68 -18.28 -50.91
N THR A 554 -117.19 -17.07 -50.61
CA THR A 554 -118.03 -15.86 -50.57
C THR A 554 -118.52 -15.45 -51.96
N ALA A 555 -117.70 -15.64 -53.00
CA ALA A 555 -118.07 -15.40 -54.39
C ALA A 555 -119.16 -16.37 -54.89
N GLU A 556 -119.07 -17.65 -54.54
CA GLU A 556 -120.10 -18.65 -54.86
C GLU A 556 -121.44 -18.32 -54.17
N MET A 557 -121.40 -17.87 -52.91
CA MET A 557 -122.59 -17.50 -52.14
C MET A 557 -123.31 -16.25 -52.70
N ASN A 558 -122.55 -15.24 -53.15
CA ASN A 558 -123.13 -14.04 -53.77
C ASN A 558 -123.87 -14.38 -55.09
N GLN A 559 -123.33 -15.34 -55.85
CA GLN A 559 -123.92 -15.76 -57.12
C GLN A 559 -125.26 -16.49 -56.97
N GLU A 560 -125.43 -17.31 -55.91
CA GLU A 560 -126.72 -17.93 -55.60
C GLU A 560 -127.76 -16.93 -55.08
N ILE A 561 -127.33 -15.94 -54.31
CA ILE A 561 -128.21 -14.90 -53.74
C ILE A 561 -128.74 -13.94 -54.83
N SER A 562 -127.91 -13.61 -55.83
CA SER A 562 -128.32 -12.79 -56.98
C SER A 562 -129.47 -13.41 -57.78
N ASN A 563 -129.50 -14.74 -57.93
CA ASN A 563 -130.60 -15.45 -58.61
C ASN A 563 -131.93 -15.39 -57.84
N VAL A 564 -131.88 -15.27 -56.51
CA VAL A 564 -133.08 -15.14 -55.65
C VAL A 564 -133.66 -13.72 -55.73
N ASP A 565 -132.83 -12.67 -55.74
CA ASP A 565 -133.31 -11.27 -55.90
C ASP A 565 -134.03 -11.06 -57.25
N ASP A 566 -133.54 -11.66 -58.34
CA ASP A 566 -134.15 -11.57 -59.66
C ASP A 566 -135.58 -12.17 -59.73
N PHE A 567 -135.87 -13.22 -58.95
CA PHE A 567 -137.21 -13.83 -58.91
C PHE A 567 -138.26 -12.93 -58.22
N PHE A 568 -137.88 -12.18 -57.18
CA PHE A 568 -138.80 -11.37 -56.39
C PHE A 568 -139.00 -9.94 -56.92
N ARG A 569 -138.29 -9.54 -57.99
CA ARG A 569 -138.34 -8.19 -58.58
C ARG A 569 -139.75 -7.65 -58.90
N PRO A 570 -140.71 -8.43 -59.44
CA PRO A 570 -142.07 -7.94 -59.71
C PRO A 570 -142.84 -7.57 -58.44
N ILE A 571 -142.60 -8.31 -57.36
CA ILE A 571 -143.24 -8.11 -56.04
C ILE A 571 -142.56 -6.93 -55.31
N LYS A 572 -141.23 -6.82 -55.38
CA LYS A 572 -140.43 -5.69 -54.87
C LYS A 572 -140.95 -4.36 -55.46
N SER A 573 -141.31 -4.34 -56.74
CA SER A 573 -141.81 -3.15 -57.45
C SER A 573 -143.21 -2.69 -57.00
N TYR A 574 -144.12 -3.63 -56.71
CA TYR A 574 -145.49 -3.33 -56.28
C TYR A 574 -145.52 -2.63 -54.91
N PHE A 575 -144.70 -3.10 -53.96
CA PHE A 575 -144.65 -2.55 -52.60
C PHE A 575 -144.01 -1.15 -52.51
N TYR A 576 -143.20 -0.73 -53.50
CA TYR A 576 -142.62 0.62 -53.55
C TYR A 576 -143.54 1.67 -54.21
N TRP A 577 -144.64 1.28 -54.88
CA TRP A 577 -145.50 2.20 -55.66
C TRP A 577 -146.79 2.63 -54.95
N GLU A 578 -147.31 1.88 -53.98
CA GLU A 578 -148.59 2.16 -53.30
C GLU A 578 -148.42 3.16 -52.13
N ARG A 579 -149.03 4.35 -52.25
CA ARG A 579 -148.82 5.50 -51.33
C ARG A 579 -149.24 5.29 -49.86
N HIS A 580 -149.95 4.21 -49.54
CA HIS A 580 -150.52 3.96 -48.20
C HIS A 580 -149.79 2.83 -47.44
N CYS A 581 -148.66 2.28 -47.94
CA CYS A 581 -147.96 1.14 -47.31
C CYS A 581 -146.94 1.51 -46.20
N PHE A 582 -146.85 2.77 -45.77
CA PHE A 582 -145.92 3.17 -44.70
C PHE A 582 -146.39 2.76 -43.30
N ASP A 583 -147.71 2.61 -43.07
CA ASP A 583 -148.28 2.35 -41.74
C ASP A 583 -148.80 0.89 -41.57
N ILE A 584 -148.48 -0.02 -42.49
CA ILE A 584 -148.94 -1.42 -42.46
C ILE A 584 -147.78 -2.34 -42.02
N PRO A 585 -147.88 -3.04 -40.87
CA PRO A 585 -146.78 -3.82 -40.29
C PRO A 585 -146.16 -4.87 -41.21
N ILE A 586 -146.95 -5.52 -42.05
CA ILE A 586 -146.46 -6.58 -42.93
C ILE A 586 -145.63 -6.04 -44.11
N CYS A 587 -145.84 -4.77 -44.50
CA CYS A 587 -145.18 -4.12 -45.63
C CYS A 587 -143.74 -3.70 -45.28
N TRP A 588 -143.49 -3.28 -44.03
CA TRP A 588 -142.16 -2.90 -43.54
C TRP A 588 -141.21 -4.10 -43.40
N THR A 589 -141.71 -5.26 -42.95
CA THR A 589 -140.90 -6.47 -42.77
C THR A 589 -140.30 -6.97 -44.08
N PHE A 590 -141.07 -6.94 -45.17
CA PHE A 590 -140.54 -7.35 -46.48
C PHE A 590 -139.50 -6.38 -47.03
N ARG A 591 -139.60 -5.08 -46.73
CA ARG A 591 -138.58 -4.10 -47.14
C ARG A 591 -137.25 -4.30 -46.41
N SER A 592 -137.27 -4.48 -45.08
CA SER A 592 -136.04 -4.72 -44.30
C SER A 592 -135.34 -6.03 -44.68
N LEU A 593 -136.08 -7.03 -45.17
CA LEU A 593 -135.50 -8.28 -45.66
C LEU A 593 -134.72 -8.05 -46.97
N PHE A 594 -135.21 -7.18 -47.85
CA PHE A 594 -134.53 -6.83 -49.10
C PHE A 594 -133.33 -5.89 -48.88
N ASP A 595 -133.42 -4.93 -47.95
CA ASP A 595 -132.28 -4.06 -47.60
C ASP A 595 -131.09 -4.84 -46.98
N ALA A 596 -131.34 -6.02 -46.39
CA ALA A 596 -130.28 -6.89 -45.86
C ALA A 596 -129.55 -7.70 -46.96
N LEU A 597 -130.24 -8.04 -48.05
CA LEU A 597 -129.66 -8.74 -49.20
C LEU A 597 -128.73 -7.81 -50.01
N ASP A 598 -129.07 -6.53 -50.10
CA ASP A 598 -128.28 -5.52 -50.83
C ASP A 598 -126.92 -5.18 -50.16
N ASN A 599 -126.61 -5.68 -48.96
CA ASN A 599 -125.34 -5.42 -48.24
C ASN A 599 -124.27 -6.53 -48.36
N ILE A 600 -124.54 -7.61 -49.11
CA ILE A 600 -123.59 -8.73 -49.26
C ILE A 600 -122.42 -8.39 -50.19
N ASP A 601 -122.59 -7.45 -51.11
CA ASP A 601 -121.52 -7.00 -52.03
C ASP A 601 -120.34 -6.35 -51.28
N LYS A 602 -120.60 -5.58 -50.22
CA LYS A 602 -119.54 -4.93 -49.43
C LYS A 602 -118.62 -5.94 -48.70
N LEU A 603 -119.14 -7.10 -48.31
CA LEU A 603 -118.35 -8.12 -47.63
C LEU A 603 -117.34 -8.80 -48.57
N ALA A 604 -117.68 -8.92 -49.86
CA ALA A 604 -116.79 -9.50 -50.86
C ALA A 604 -115.61 -8.55 -51.20
N ASP A 605 -115.87 -7.24 -51.22
CA ASP A 605 -114.84 -6.23 -51.45
C ASP A 605 -113.81 -6.19 -50.30
N ASP A 606 -114.26 -6.20 -49.03
CA ASP A 606 -113.36 -6.17 -47.86
C ASP A 606 -112.43 -7.41 -47.78
N ILE A 607 -112.90 -8.59 -48.18
CA ILE A 607 -112.09 -9.83 -48.23
C ILE A 607 -111.01 -9.73 -49.32
N THR A 608 -111.31 -9.06 -50.43
CA THR A 608 -110.37 -8.87 -51.54
C THR A 608 -109.22 -7.92 -51.16
N ASP A 609 -109.53 -6.85 -50.44
CA ASP A 609 -108.53 -5.91 -49.91
C ASP A 609 -107.63 -6.56 -48.84
N ALA A 610 -108.21 -7.40 -47.97
CA ALA A 610 -107.45 -8.15 -46.96
C ALA A 610 -106.45 -9.15 -47.58
N LYS A 611 -106.85 -9.86 -48.65
CA LYS A 611 -105.97 -10.77 -49.40
C LYS A 611 -104.78 -10.02 -50.01
N THR A 612 -105.05 -8.90 -50.67
CA THR A 612 -104.01 -8.09 -51.35
C THR A 612 -102.97 -7.57 -50.36
N SER A 613 -103.40 -7.18 -49.16
CA SER A 613 -102.50 -6.73 -48.08
C SER A 613 -101.65 -7.86 -47.50
N LEU A 614 -102.22 -9.06 -47.31
CA LEU A 614 -101.49 -10.21 -46.79
C LEU A 614 -100.50 -10.80 -47.80
N GLU A 615 -100.84 -10.82 -49.09
CA GLU A 615 -99.92 -11.24 -50.16
C GLU A 615 -98.68 -10.33 -50.27
N ALA A 616 -98.83 -9.03 -50.00
CA ALA A 616 -97.71 -8.10 -49.97
C ALA A 616 -96.72 -8.45 -48.85
N ILE A 617 -97.21 -8.86 -47.67
CA ILE A 617 -96.39 -9.27 -46.53
C ILE A 617 -95.74 -10.65 -46.78
N ASP A 618 -96.48 -11.59 -47.38
CA ASP A 618 -96.01 -12.94 -47.73
C ASP A 618 -94.81 -12.90 -48.69
N LYS A 619 -94.75 -11.91 -49.59
CA LYS A 619 -93.62 -11.70 -50.51
C LYS A 619 -92.38 -11.07 -49.86
N ILE A 620 -92.54 -10.27 -48.81
CA ILE A 620 -91.44 -9.52 -48.16
C ILE A 620 -90.70 -10.40 -47.14
N LEU A 621 -91.41 -11.23 -46.39
CA LEU A 621 -90.82 -12.06 -45.33
C LEU A 621 -89.68 -12.98 -45.81
N PRO A 622 -89.79 -13.70 -46.95
CA PRO A 622 -88.69 -14.48 -47.51
C PRO A 622 -87.45 -13.63 -47.87
N GLN A 623 -87.65 -12.38 -48.30
CA GLN A 623 -86.54 -11.47 -48.60
C GLN A 623 -85.81 -11.05 -47.32
N VAL A 624 -86.55 -10.78 -46.24
CA VAL A 624 -85.97 -10.49 -44.90
C VAL A 624 -85.17 -11.68 -44.38
N ILE A 625 -85.69 -12.90 -44.49
CA ILE A 625 -84.98 -14.13 -44.08
C ILE A 625 -83.67 -14.30 -44.86
N THR A 626 -83.69 -14.04 -46.16
CA THR A 626 -82.50 -14.13 -47.02
C THR A 626 -81.44 -13.11 -46.60
N GLN A 627 -81.84 -11.87 -46.30
CA GLN A 627 -80.93 -10.83 -45.83
C GLN A 627 -80.33 -11.15 -44.45
N LEU A 628 -81.14 -11.68 -43.52
CA LEU A 628 -80.67 -12.11 -42.20
C LEU A 628 -79.67 -13.26 -42.30
N LYS A 629 -79.89 -14.22 -43.20
CA LYS A 629 -78.94 -15.32 -43.46
C LYS A 629 -77.58 -14.80 -43.95
N LEU A 630 -77.57 -13.90 -44.93
CA LEU A 630 -76.33 -13.27 -45.41
C LEU A 630 -75.60 -12.52 -44.28
N THR A 631 -76.34 -11.76 -43.47
CA THR A 631 -75.78 -11.01 -42.33
C THR A 631 -75.20 -11.93 -41.25
N ALA A 632 -75.83 -13.08 -41.01
CA ALA A 632 -75.33 -14.10 -40.09
C ALA A 632 -74.05 -14.77 -40.62
N ASP A 633 -74.01 -15.13 -41.91
CA ASP A 633 -72.84 -15.76 -42.54
C ASP A 633 -71.62 -14.80 -42.60
N ASP A 634 -71.86 -13.51 -42.87
CA ASP A 634 -70.82 -12.46 -42.82
C ASP A 634 -70.29 -12.26 -41.40
N SER A 635 -71.18 -12.24 -40.40
CA SER A 635 -70.81 -12.09 -38.99
C SER A 635 -70.04 -13.31 -38.46
N GLU A 636 -70.38 -14.52 -38.92
CA GLU A 636 -69.68 -15.77 -38.61
C GLU A 636 -68.27 -15.77 -39.21
N SER A 637 -68.14 -15.32 -40.46
CA SER A 637 -66.84 -15.14 -41.13
C SER A 637 -65.97 -14.11 -40.40
N LEU A 638 -66.55 -12.99 -39.96
CA LEU A 638 -65.86 -11.98 -39.17
C LEU A 638 -65.40 -12.54 -37.80
N ALA A 639 -66.23 -13.32 -37.12
CA ALA A 639 -65.86 -13.99 -35.87
C ALA A 639 -64.67 -14.94 -36.08
N GLY A 640 -64.68 -15.73 -37.16
CA GLY A 640 -63.56 -16.61 -37.54
C GLY A 640 -62.24 -15.85 -37.77
N LEU A 641 -62.29 -14.70 -38.46
CA LEU A 641 -61.13 -13.84 -38.67
C LEU A 641 -60.59 -13.25 -37.35
N LEU A 642 -61.48 -12.80 -36.46
CA LEU A 642 -61.09 -12.27 -35.14
C LEU A 642 -60.40 -13.33 -34.26
N VAL A 643 -60.92 -14.57 -34.24
CA VAL A 643 -60.31 -15.68 -33.50
C VAL A 643 -58.93 -16.06 -34.08
N SER A 644 -58.80 -16.11 -35.40
CA SER A 644 -57.51 -16.39 -36.06
C SER A 644 -56.49 -15.29 -35.74
N SER A 645 -56.91 -14.02 -35.77
CA SER A 645 -56.04 -12.89 -35.41
C SER A 645 -55.60 -12.95 -33.95
N TYR A 646 -56.51 -13.25 -33.02
CA TYR A 646 -56.21 -13.44 -31.60
C TYR A 646 -55.17 -14.54 -31.36
N GLY A 647 -55.33 -15.71 -32.01
CA GLY A 647 -54.42 -16.85 -31.85
C GLY A 647 -52.97 -16.51 -32.25
N GLN A 648 -52.80 -15.80 -33.36
CA GLN A 648 -51.49 -15.34 -33.82
C GLN A 648 -50.88 -14.30 -32.86
N SER A 649 -51.66 -13.31 -32.44
CA SER A 649 -51.21 -12.25 -31.51
C SER A 649 -50.90 -12.79 -30.10
N ALA A 650 -51.62 -13.83 -29.65
CA ALA A 650 -51.36 -14.50 -28.37
C ALA A 650 -50.02 -15.25 -28.37
N LEU A 651 -49.73 -15.98 -29.45
CA LEU A 651 -48.45 -16.67 -29.62
C LEU A 651 -47.29 -15.67 -29.66
N GLN A 652 -47.45 -14.60 -30.44
CA GLN A 652 -46.45 -13.53 -30.54
C GLN A 652 -46.17 -12.90 -29.17
N SER A 653 -47.21 -12.55 -28.41
CA SER A 653 -47.06 -11.98 -27.06
C SER A 653 -46.35 -12.94 -26.10
N THR A 654 -46.61 -14.25 -26.20
CA THR A 654 -45.96 -15.28 -25.37
C THR A 654 -44.48 -15.43 -25.72
N GLN A 655 -44.15 -15.46 -27.01
CA GLN A 655 -42.76 -15.50 -27.49
C GLN A 655 -41.98 -14.24 -27.08
N THR A 656 -42.60 -13.06 -27.22
CA THR A 656 -42.02 -11.80 -26.73
C THR A 656 -41.77 -11.84 -25.23
N ALA A 657 -42.70 -12.38 -24.43
CA ALA A 657 -42.52 -12.52 -22.99
C ALA A 657 -41.34 -13.43 -22.63
N GLN A 658 -41.27 -14.62 -23.24
CA GLN A 658 -40.17 -15.57 -23.01
C GLN A 658 -38.82 -14.97 -23.41
N THR A 659 -38.75 -14.34 -24.58
CA THR A 659 -37.52 -13.73 -25.09
C THR A 659 -37.07 -12.57 -24.19
N PHE A 660 -38.03 -11.77 -23.70
CA PHE A 660 -37.76 -10.69 -22.75
C PHE A 660 -37.23 -11.23 -21.42
N ASP A 661 -37.89 -12.23 -20.83
CA ASP A 661 -37.48 -12.82 -19.56
C ASP A 661 -36.09 -13.48 -19.68
N ASP A 662 -35.82 -14.19 -20.79
CA ASP A 662 -34.50 -14.79 -21.06
C ASP A 662 -33.41 -13.72 -21.17
N GLN A 663 -33.67 -12.60 -21.87
CA GLN A 663 -32.74 -11.47 -21.98
C GLN A 663 -32.49 -10.77 -20.64
N VAL A 664 -33.50 -10.67 -19.78
CA VAL A 664 -33.37 -10.12 -18.42
C VAL A 664 -32.53 -11.05 -17.55
N ASN A 665 -32.83 -12.35 -17.57
CA ASN A 665 -32.12 -13.34 -16.77
C ASN A 665 -30.63 -13.42 -17.16
N VAL A 666 -30.30 -13.38 -18.45
CA VAL A 666 -28.90 -13.35 -18.90
C VAL A 666 -28.15 -12.15 -18.33
N GLY A 667 -28.72 -10.94 -18.36
CA GLY A 667 -28.09 -9.76 -17.78
C GLY A 667 -27.89 -9.89 -16.26
N LEU A 668 -28.94 -10.34 -15.56
CA LEU A 668 -28.90 -10.53 -14.10
C LEU A 668 -27.93 -11.63 -13.66
N ASP A 669 -27.83 -12.73 -14.40
CA ASP A 669 -26.90 -13.84 -14.11
C ASP A 669 -25.44 -13.40 -14.26
N PHE A 670 -25.14 -12.57 -15.26
CA PHE A 670 -23.80 -11.98 -15.43
C PHE A 670 -23.44 -11.04 -14.27
N ASP A 671 -24.35 -10.16 -13.86
CA ASP A 671 -24.14 -9.28 -12.70
C ASP A 671 -23.99 -10.09 -11.40
N GLN A 672 -24.84 -11.11 -11.18
CA GLN A 672 -24.77 -11.99 -10.00
C GLN A 672 -23.48 -12.82 -9.95
N SER A 673 -23.01 -13.32 -11.09
CA SER A 673 -21.75 -14.05 -11.19
C SER A 673 -20.52 -13.14 -11.04
N ARG A 674 -20.71 -11.82 -11.07
CA ARG A 674 -19.65 -10.80 -11.04
C ARG A 674 -18.62 -10.99 -12.16
N SER A 675 -19.08 -11.55 -13.28
CA SER A 675 -18.27 -11.73 -14.47
C SER A 675 -18.37 -10.50 -15.34
N ASP A 676 -17.22 -9.90 -15.65
CA ASP A 676 -17.12 -8.71 -16.47
C ASP A 676 -16.41 -8.98 -17.80
N ASP A 677 -16.31 -10.24 -18.23
CA ASP A 677 -15.62 -10.66 -19.47
C ASP A 677 -16.13 -9.96 -20.75
N PHE A 678 -17.23 -9.20 -20.67
CA PHE A 678 -17.74 -8.30 -21.71
C PHE A 678 -18.08 -6.91 -21.17
N PHE A 679 -17.16 -6.32 -20.41
CA PHE A 679 -17.31 -4.98 -19.87
C PHE A 679 -17.59 -3.95 -20.98
N TYR A 680 -18.64 -3.16 -20.81
CA TYR A 680 -18.99 -2.05 -21.69
C TYR A 680 -19.92 -1.08 -20.97
N ILE A 681 -19.60 0.21 -21.03
CA ILE A 681 -20.47 1.29 -20.55
C ILE A 681 -20.94 2.10 -21.77
N PRO A 682 -22.27 2.25 -22.00
CA PRO A 682 -22.80 3.07 -23.07
C PRO A 682 -22.56 4.55 -22.79
N HIS A 683 -22.65 5.41 -23.81
CA HIS A 683 -22.34 6.84 -23.67
C HIS A 683 -23.24 7.53 -22.62
N GLU A 684 -24.49 7.12 -22.52
CA GLU A 684 -25.45 7.60 -21.51
C GLU A 684 -25.03 7.24 -20.08
N GLY A 685 -24.29 6.13 -19.90
CA GLY A 685 -23.80 5.69 -18.60
C GLY A 685 -22.77 6.63 -17.97
N PHE A 686 -22.04 7.40 -18.79
CA PHE A 686 -21.09 8.41 -18.29
C PHE A 686 -21.79 9.62 -17.65
N GLU A 687 -23.08 9.82 -17.93
CA GLU A 687 -23.88 10.87 -17.32
C GLU A 687 -24.36 10.53 -15.91
N ASN A 688 -24.25 9.26 -15.49
CA ASN A 688 -24.63 8.80 -14.17
C ASN A 688 -23.74 9.44 -13.07
N ASP A 689 -24.38 9.94 -12.00
CA ASP A 689 -23.70 10.61 -10.88
C ASP A 689 -22.68 9.72 -10.16
N ASP A 690 -22.92 8.41 -10.09
CA ASP A 690 -22.01 7.43 -9.48
C ASP A 690 -20.72 7.28 -10.31
N VAL A 691 -20.87 7.21 -11.64
CA VAL A 691 -19.73 7.13 -12.57
C VAL A 691 -18.95 8.45 -12.56
N LYS A 692 -19.63 9.60 -12.52
CA LYS A 692 -19.01 10.93 -12.36
C LYS A 692 -18.21 11.04 -11.06
N THR A 693 -18.77 10.56 -9.95
CA THR A 693 -18.09 10.54 -8.65
C THR A 693 -16.85 9.64 -8.70
N GLY A 694 -16.96 8.45 -9.31
CA GLY A 694 -15.82 7.56 -9.55
C GLY A 694 -14.73 8.21 -10.41
N MET A 695 -15.10 8.89 -11.50
CA MET A 695 -14.16 9.58 -12.39
C MET A 695 -13.41 10.72 -11.68
N GLN A 696 -14.08 11.48 -10.82
CA GLN A 696 -13.43 12.55 -10.04
C GLN A 696 -12.36 12.03 -9.08
N LEU A 697 -12.53 10.81 -8.57
CA LEU A 697 -11.58 10.19 -7.65
C LEU A 697 -10.49 9.42 -8.41
N LEU A 698 -10.83 8.67 -9.44
CA LEU A 698 -9.94 7.69 -10.08
C LEU A 698 -9.30 8.18 -11.38
N MET A 699 -9.69 9.35 -11.88
CA MET A 699 -9.08 9.97 -13.05
C MET A 699 -8.64 11.41 -12.74
N SER A 700 -7.62 11.88 -13.45
CA SER A 700 -7.18 13.26 -13.35
C SER A 700 -8.26 14.22 -13.87
N PRO A 701 -8.24 15.50 -13.44
CA PRO A 701 -9.18 16.51 -13.94
C PRO A 701 -9.13 16.75 -15.45
N ASP A 702 -8.00 16.47 -16.11
CA ASP A 702 -7.85 16.52 -17.57
C ASP A 702 -8.25 15.22 -18.30
N GLY A 703 -8.54 14.15 -17.56
CA GLY A 703 -8.96 12.85 -18.10
C GLY A 703 -7.83 12.01 -18.71
N LYS A 704 -6.59 12.51 -18.68
CA LYS A 704 -5.42 11.87 -19.31
C LYS A 704 -4.63 10.95 -18.39
N ALA A 705 -4.99 10.88 -17.11
CA ALA A 705 -4.39 9.95 -16.17
C ALA A 705 -5.49 9.17 -15.43
N ALA A 706 -5.34 7.85 -15.39
CA ALA A 706 -6.22 6.96 -14.65
C ALA A 706 -5.40 6.25 -13.58
N ARG A 707 -5.84 6.33 -12.32
CA ARG A 707 -5.19 5.63 -11.22
C ARG A 707 -5.88 4.31 -10.93
N ILE A 708 -5.07 3.34 -10.53
CA ILE A 708 -5.50 2.00 -10.12
C ILE A 708 -4.82 1.73 -8.78
N ILE A 709 -5.59 1.37 -7.76
CA ILE A 709 -5.08 1.03 -6.44
C ILE A 709 -5.07 -0.49 -6.33
N VAL A 710 -3.91 -1.08 -6.03
CA VAL A 710 -3.74 -2.52 -5.93
C VAL A 710 -3.41 -2.88 -4.49
N THR A 711 -4.22 -3.75 -3.89
CA THR A 711 -3.98 -4.30 -2.55
C THR A 711 -3.40 -5.70 -2.68
N HIS A 712 -2.28 -5.95 -2.02
CA HIS A 712 -1.63 -7.27 -2.01
C HIS A 712 -2.35 -8.28 -1.11
N GLU A 713 -2.17 -9.57 -1.39
CA GLU A 713 -2.39 -10.63 -0.40
C GLU A 713 -1.19 -10.69 0.55
N GLY A 714 -1.45 -10.97 1.84
CA GLY A 714 -0.38 -11.07 2.84
C GLY A 714 0.13 -9.71 3.30
N ASP A 715 1.46 -9.58 3.46
CA ASP A 715 2.15 -8.38 3.93
C ASP A 715 2.95 -7.72 2.80
N ALA A 716 2.48 -6.55 2.34
CA ALA A 716 3.11 -5.78 1.27
C ALA A 716 4.52 -5.26 1.62
N ASN A 717 4.85 -5.13 2.92
CA ASN A 717 6.20 -4.77 3.35
C ASN A 717 7.12 -5.99 3.54
N GLY A 718 6.56 -7.19 3.42
CA GLY A 718 7.34 -8.42 3.41
C GLY A 718 8.09 -8.64 2.09
N PRO A 719 8.96 -9.67 2.04
CA PRO A 719 9.63 -10.09 0.81
C PRO A 719 8.67 -10.46 -0.34
N GLU A 720 7.46 -10.92 0.01
CA GLU A 720 6.39 -11.30 -0.92
C GLU A 720 5.86 -10.09 -1.70
N GLY A 721 5.65 -8.95 -1.03
CA GLY A 721 5.20 -7.71 -1.68
C GLY A 721 6.13 -7.25 -2.80
N VAL A 722 7.45 -7.33 -2.58
CA VAL A 722 8.45 -7.02 -3.60
C VAL A 722 8.33 -7.97 -4.81
N GLN A 723 8.11 -9.27 -4.58
CA GLN A 723 7.93 -10.24 -5.67
C GLN A 723 6.65 -10.00 -6.47
N HIS A 724 5.56 -9.59 -5.81
CA HIS A 724 4.31 -9.25 -6.49
C HIS A 724 4.50 -8.06 -7.44
N VAL A 725 5.13 -6.99 -6.96
CA VAL A 725 5.35 -5.76 -7.74
C VAL A 725 6.32 -5.96 -8.92
N GLU A 726 7.29 -6.87 -8.81
CA GLU A 726 8.20 -7.21 -9.91
C GLU A 726 7.44 -7.70 -11.18
N GLN A 727 6.24 -8.26 -11.02
CA GLN A 727 5.42 -8.79 -12.12
C GLN A 727 4.52 -7.74 -12.77
N PHE A 728 4.19 -6.64 -12.08
CA PHE A 728 3.20 -5.66 -12.52
C PHE A 728 3.56 -4.99 -13.85
N PRO A 729 4.78 -4.47 -14.08
CA PRO A 729 5.11 -3.81 -15.34
C PRO A 729 4.89 -4.70 -16.56
N THR A 730 5.27 -5.98 -16.46
CA THR A 730 5.11 -6.95 -17.54
C THR A 730 3.64 -7.24 -17.81
N ALA A 731 2.84 -7.48 -16.76
CA ALA A 731 1.41 -7.74 -16.88
C ALA A 731 0.66 -6.56 -17.52
N ILE A 732 0.94 -5.34 -17.07
CA ILE A 732 0.31 -4.11 -17.61
C ILE A 732 0.73 -3.90 -19.07
N THR A 733 2.01 -4.04 -19.38
CA THR A 733 2.50 -3.88 -20.76
C THR A 733 1.85 -4.89 -21.69
N VAL A 734 1.67 -6.14 -21.26
CA VAL A 734 0.98 -7.16 -22.05
C VAL A 734 -0.52 -6.84 -22.20
N ALA A 735 -1.17 -6.34 -21.16
CA ALA A 735 -2.58 -5.97 -21.19
C ALA A 735 -2.86 -4.77 -22.12
N LEU A 736 -1.94 -3.81 -22.19
CA LEU A 736 -2.06 -2.61 -23.03
C LEU A 736 -1.72 -2.85 -24.50
N LYS A 737 -1.10 -3.99 -24.86
CA LYS A 737 -0.78 -4.31 -26.26
C LYS A 737 -2.06 -4.42 -27.11
N GLU A 738 -2.01 -3.80 -28.29
CA GLU A 738 -3.10 -3.78 -29.27
C GLU A 738 -4.41 -3.19 -28.71
N THR A 739 -4.31 -2.27 -27.75
CA THR A 739 -5.45 -1.52 -27.20
C THR A 739 -5.40 -0.04 -27.60
N SER A 740 -6.46 0.71 -27.31
CA SER A 740 -6.49 2.17 -27.48
C SER A 740 -5.45 2.90 -26.62
N LEU A 741 -5.00 2.25 -25.54
CA LEU A 741 -3.99 2.75 -24.60
C LEU A 741 -2.57 2.23 -24.91
N ALA A 742 -2.33 1.72 -26.11
CA ALA A 742 -1.01 1.26 -26.52
C ALA A 742 0.00 2.43 -26.52
N GLY A 743 1.11 2.26 -25.80
CA GLY A 743 2.14 3.30 -25.64
C GLY A 743 1.90 4.27 -24.47
N ALA A 744 0.85 4.05 -23.67
CA ALA A 744 0.64 4.80 -22.43
C ALA A 744 1.83 4.67 -21.47
N ARG A 745 2.10 5.74 -20.72
CA ARG A 745 3.15 5.72 -19.68
C ARG A 745 2.57 5.14 -18.40
N VAL A 746 3.34 4.26 -17.76
CA VAL A 746 2.91 3.54 -16.56
C VAL A 746 3.79 3.97 -15.40
N TYR A 747 3.17 4.42 -14.32
CA TYR A 747 3.81 4.86 -13.09
C TYR A 747 3.34 3.99 -11.93
N ILE A 748 4.27 3.35 -11.22
CA ILE A 748 3.94 2.46 -10.09
C ILE A 748 4.65 2.99 -8.85
N GLY A 749 3.89 3.28 -7.80
CA GLY A 749 4.43 3.70 -6.51
C GLY A 749 3.59 3.12 -5.37
N GLY A 750 4.13 3.09 -4.17
CA GLY A 750 3.52 2.35 -3.05
C GLY A 750 4.58 1.67 -2.22
N SER A 751 4.18 1.02 -1.14
CA SER A 751 5.07 0.38 -0.18
C SER A 751 5.93 -0.74 -0.77
N GLY A 752 5.35 -1.68 -1.50
CA GLY A 752 6.04 -2.76 -2.19
C GLY A 752 6.96 -2.23 -3.31
N SER A 753 6.51 -1.23 -4.08
CA SER A 753 7.36 -0.56 -5.09
C SER A 753 8.54 0.17 -4.46
N THR A 754 8.33 0.87 -3.35
CA THR A 754 9.39 1.57 -2.62
C THR A 754 10.36 0.57 -1.97
N ASN A 755 9.87 -0.53 -1.40
CA ASN A 755 10.73 -1.59 -0.85
C ASN A 755 11.53 -2.30 -1.93
N LYS A 756 10.98 -2.47 -3.15
CA LYS A 756 11.72 -2.95 -4.32
C LYS A 756 12.88 -2.01 -4.67
N ASP A 757 12.62 -0.70 -4.78
CA ASP A 757 13.66 0.29 -5.05
C ASP A 757 14.74 0.29 -3.95
N ILE A 758 14.34 0.21 -2.68
CA ILE A 758 15.26 0.10 -1.54
C ILE A 758 16.11 -1.18 -1.65
N LYS A 759 15.52 -2.32 -1.99
CA LYS A 759 16.24 -3.60 -2.16
C LYS A 759 17.29 -3.52 -3.27
N GLU A 760 16.92 -2.99 -4.44
CA GLU A 760 17.82 -2.85 -5.58
C GLU A 760 18.96 -1.86 -5.27
N TYR A 761 18.65 -0.70 -4.70
CA TYR A 761 19.65 0.29 -4.34
C TYR A 761 20.53 -0.17 -3.17
N ALA A 762 19.98 -0.78 -2.13
CA ALA A 762 20.77 -1.29 -1.02
C ALA A 762 21.77 -2.38 -1.47
N ALA A 763 21.37 -3.27 -2.38
CA ALA A 763 22.28 -4.29 -2.92
C ALA A 763 23.43 -3.67 -3.75
N SER A 764 23.11 -2.70 -4.62
CA SER A 764 24.12 -1.99 -5.42
C SER A 764 25.03 -1.13 -4.54
N ASP A 765 24.45 -0.39 -3.60
CA ASP A 765 25.18 0.52 -2.71
C ASP A 765 26.12 -0.28 -1.80
N LEU A 766 25.66 -1.39 -1.24
CA LEU A 766 26.51 -2.28 -0.45
C LEU A 766 27.72 -2.75 -1.25
N LEU A 767 27.55 -3.16 -2.51
CA LEU A 767 28.65 -3.64 -3.35
C LEU A 767 29.64 -2.51 -3.64
N ILE A 768 29.16 -1.31 -4.01
CA ILE A 768 30.00 -0.14 -4.29
C ILE A 768 30.78 0.26 -3.04
N VAL A 769 30.09 0.41 -1.90
CA VAL A 769 30.67 0.80 -0.61
C VAL A 769 31.65 -0.25 -0.12
N ALA A 770 31.33 -1.55 -0.22
CA ALA A 770 32.21 -2.62 0.21
C ALA A 770 33.51 -2.68 -0.59
N ILE A 771 33.42 -2.57 -1.92
CA ILE A 771 34.61 -2.52 -2.77
C ILE A 771 35.44 -1.28 -2.46
N ALA A 772 34.81 -0.11 -2.37
CA ALA A 772 35.50 1.14 -2.04
C ALA A 772 36.19 1.09 -0.68
N ALA A 773 35.49 0.62 0.36
CA ALA A 773 36.02 0.50 1.72
C ALA A 773 37.17 -0.52 1.78
N PHE A 774 37.04 -1.71 1.21
CA PHE A 774 38.12 -2.69 1.22
C PHE A 774 39.35 -2.24 0.42
N VAL A 775 39.16 -1.59 -0.72
CA VAL A 775 40.27 -1.01 -1.50
C VAL A 775 40.95 0.10 -0.69
N LEU A 776 40.19 0.98 -0.05
CA LEU A 776 40.74 2.05 0.77
C LEU A 776 41.51 1.50 1.97
N ILE A 777 40.94 0.56 2.71
CA ILE A 777 41.60 -0.10 3.85
C ILE A 777 42.88 -0.80 3.37
N PHE A 778 42.80 -1.53 2.25
CA PHE A 778 43.98 -2.16 1.65
C PHE A 778 45.07 -1.14 1.32
N LEU A 779 44.74 0.01 0.74
CA LEU A 779 45.70 1.07 0.41
C LEU A 779 46.31 1.71 1.66
N ILE A 780 45.50 2.01 2.68
CA ILE A 780 45.98 2.53 3.96
C ILE A 780 46.91 1.52 4.63
N MET A 781 46.52 0.25 4.67
CA MET A 781 47.34 -0.81 5.27
C MET A 781 48.62 -1.06 4.47
N LEU A 782 48.59 -0.98 3.14
CA LEU A 782 49.77 -1.07 2.29
C LEU A 782 50.76 0.07 2.60
N PHE A 783 50.24 1.29 2.76
CA PHE A 783 51.05 2.47 3.10
C PHE A 783 51.68 2.36 4.50
N LEU A 784 50.91 1.95 5.50
CA LEU A 784 51.37 1.87 6.89
C LEU A 784 52.30 0.68 7.14
N THR A 785 51.90 -0.52 6.70
CA THR A 785 52.67 -1.74 6.95
C THR A 785 53.85 -1.89 6.00
N ARG A 786 53.80 -1.27 4.80
CA ARG A 786 54.76 -1.45 3.70
C ARG A 786 54.92 -2.92 3.29
N SER A 787 53.88 -3.72 3.48
CA SER A 787 53.85 -5.12 3.08
C SER A 787 52.55 -5.46 2.36
N LEU A 788 52.69 -6.07 1.18
CA LEU A 788 51.54 -6.47 0.36
C LEU A 788 50.75 -7.60 1.01
N MET A 789 51.45 -8.60 1.57
CA MET A 789 50.80 -9.75 2.20
C MET A 789 50.08 -9.35 3.49
N ALA A 790 50.70 -8.51 4.33
CA ALA A 790 50.01 -7.96 5.50
C ALA A 790 48.78 -7.13 5.10
N ALA A 791 48.89 -6.30 4.07
CA ALA A 791 47.78 -5.48 3.56
C ALA A 791 46.62 -6.31 3.00
N LEU A 792 46.85 -7.53 2.52
CA LEU A 792 45.80 -8.44 2.03
C LEU A 792 45.19 -9.30 3.16
N VAL A 793 46.02 -9.76 4.10
CA VAL A 793 45.57 -10.60 5.22
C VAL A 793 44.65 -9.82 6.16
N ILE A 794 44.97 -8.56 6.48
CA ILE A 794 44.19 -7.79 7.46
C ILE A 794 42.73 -7.62 7.01
N PRO A 795 42.42 -7.04 5.83
CA PRO A 795 41.04 -6.92 5.37
C PRO A 795 40.35 -8.29 5.22
N GLY A 796 41.09 -9.32 4.80
CA GLY A 796 40.55 -10.68 4.71
C GLY A 796 40.12 -11.25 6.07
N THR A 797 40.92 -11.06 7.12
CA THR A 797 40.57 -11.50 8.48
C THR A 797 39.42 -10.70 9.07
N VAL A 798 39.31 -9.41 8.73
CA VAL A 798 38.19 -8.57 9.13
C VAL A 798 36.89 -8.99 8.42
N ALA A 799 36.95 -9.27 7.11
CA ALA A 799 35.81 -9.81 6.37
C ALA A 799 35.36 -11.18 6.92
N PHE A 800 36.32 -12.04 7.28
CA PHE A 800 36.04 -13.32 7.92
C PHE A 800 35.38 -13.16 9.30
N SER A 801 35.89 -12.23 10.12
CA SER A 801 35.30 -11.85 11.41
C SER A 801 33.87 -11.35 11.26
N TYR A 802 33.63 -10.46 10.29
CA TYR A 802 32.32 -9.92 9.97
C TYR A 802 31.33 -11.02 9.57
N ALA A 803 31.73 -11.97 8.71
CA ALA A 803 30.86 -13.07 8.31
C ALA A 803 30.41 -13.93 9.51
N GLY A 804 31.33 -14.22 10.45
CA GLY A 804 30.99 -14.93 11.68
C GLY A 804 30.08 -14.12 12.60
N ALA A 805 30.35 -12.83 12.76
CA ALA A 805 29.58 -11.94 13.62
C ALA A 805 28.16 -11.70 13.11
N PHE A 806 28.01 -11.45 11.81
CA PHE A 806 26.72 -11.26 11.16
C PHE A 806 25.87 -12.54 11.24
N GLY A 807 26.49 -13.70 11.00
CA GLY A 807 25.83 -14.99 11.17
C GLY A 807 25.39 -15.29 12.62
N LEU A 808 26.22 -14.96 13.62
CA LEU A 808 25.80 -15.04 15.03
C LEU A 808 24.66 -14.07 15.36
N SER A 809 24.64 -12.88 14.76
CA SER A 809 23.52 -11.96 14.92
C SER A 809 22.22 -12.52 14.34
N ILE A 810 22.29 -13.19 13.18
CA ILE A 810 21.14 -13.93 12.60
C ILE A 810 20.67 -15.03 13.54
N LEU A 811 21.58 -15.81 14.14
CA LEU A 811 21.22 -16.82 15.13
C LEU A 811 20.45 -16.19 16.30
N VAL A 812 20.96 -15.11 16.89
CA VAL A 812 20.36 -14.46 18.06
C VAL A 812 19.00 -13.84 17.74
N TRP A 813 18.91 -13.02 16.69
CA TRP A 813 17.68 -12.29 16.40
C TRP A 813 16.65 -13.16 15.68
N GLN A 814 17.05 -13.84 14.61
CA GLN A 814 16.12 -14.55 13.75
C GLN A 814 15.70 -15.91 14.34
N HIS A 815 16.61 -16.67 14.94
CA HIS A 815 16.33 -18.02 15.41
C HIS A 815 15.99 -18.10 16.91
N LEU A 816 16.64 -17.30 17.76
CA LEU A 816 16.36 -17.29 19.20
C LEU A 816 15.20 -16.35 19.56
N ILE A 817 15.22 -15.11 19.08
CA ILE A 817 14.18 -14.11 19.38
C ILE A 817 12.97 -14.26 18.44
N GLY A 818 13.15 -14.79 17.23
CA GLY A 818 12.11 -14.94 16.22
C GLY A 818 11.82 -13.67 15.42
N LEU A 819 12.68 -12.65 15.52
CA LEU A 819 12.57 -11.40 14.79
C LEU A 819 13.62 -11.36 13.66
N PRO A 820 13.21 -11.26 12.38
CA PRO A 820 14.15 -11.07 11.29
C PRO A 820 15.04 -9.85 11.48
N LEU A 821 16.14 -9.82 10.73
CA LEU A 821 17.02 -8.65 10.71
C LEU A 821 16.43 -7.60 9.78
N HIS A 822 16.36 -6.36 10.28
CA HIS A 822 16.03 -5.20 9.48
C HIS A 822 17.05 -4.99 8.34
N TRP A 823 16.57 -4.59 7.16
CA TRP A 823 17.40 -4.45 5.95
C TRP A 823 18.62 -3.51 6.14
N LEU A 824 18.50 -2.48 6.99
CA LEU A 824 19.57 -1.52 7.28
C LEU A 824 20.78 -2.13 8.02
N ILE A 825 20.60 -3.24 8.73
CA ILE A 825 21.63 -3.80 9.62
C ILE A 825 22.83 -4.27 8.82
N LEU A 826 22.58 -4.95 7.69
CA LEU A 826 23.65 -5.52 6.87
C LEU A 826 24.64 -4.45 6.40
N PRO A 827 24.24 -3.39 5.66
CA PRO A 827 25.19 -2.36 5.22
C PRO A 827 25.82 -1.57 6.38
N LEU A 828 25.05 -1.24 7.42
CA LEU A 828 25.53 -0.40 8.52
C LEU A 828 26.54 -1.12 9.42
N THR A 829 26.25 -2.37 9.78
CA THR A 829 27.16 -3.17 10.62
C THR A 829 28.37 -3.61 9.82
N PHE A 830 28.22 -3.86 8.51
CA PHE A 830 29.34 -4.11 7.62
C PHE A 830 30.34 -2.95 7.64
N ILE A 831 29.89 -1.73 7.37
CA ILE A 831 30.82 -0.59 7.30
C ILE A 831 31.47 -0.32 8.65
N ILE A 832 30.70 -0.36 9.75
CA ILE A 832 31.22 -0.12 11.10
C ILE A 832 32.24 -1.20 11.50
N LEU A 833 31.92 -2.48 11.33
CA LEU A 833 32.80 -3.58 11.73
C LEU A 833 34.04 -3.67 10.85
N VAL A 834 33.92 -3.41 9.55
CA VAL A 834 35.07 -3.41 8.65
C VAL A 834 36.01 -2.24 8.94
N ALA A 835 35.44 -1.06 9.18
CA ALA A 835 36.18 0.14 9.57
C ALA A 835 36.93 -0.06 10.89
N VAL A 836 36.20 -0.42 11.96
CA VAL A 836 36.75 -0.56 13.32
C VAL A 836 37.62 -1.82 13.45
N GLY A 837 37.25 -2.95 12.86
CA GLY A 837 38.02 -4.20 12.94
C GLY A 837 39.41 -4.10 12.30
N SER A 838 39.58 -3.22 11.30
CA SER A 838 40.88 -3.00 10.66
C SER A 838 41.89 -2.29 11.57
N ASP A 839 41.42 -1.39 12.45
CA ASP A 839 42.21 -0.63 13.43
C ASP A 839 43.11 -1.56 14.23
N TYR A 840 42.49 -2.48 14.94
CA TYR A 840 43.17 -3.13 16.02
C TYR A 840 44.19 -4.18 15.56
N ASN A 841 44.04 -4.66 14.32
CA ASN A 841 45.04 -5.51 13.70
C ASN A 841 46.34 -4.74 13.42
N LEU A 842 46.24 -3.43 13.10
CA LEU A 842 47.40 -2.56 12.92
C LEU A 842 48.22 -2.45 14.21
N LEU A 843 47.57 -2.31 15.37
CA LEU A 843 48.22 -2.21 16.68
C LEU A 843 49.12 -3.41 16.99
N LEU A 844 48.59 -4.61 16.76
CA LEU A 844 49.33 -5.84 16.93
C LEU A 844 50.53 -5.87 15.98
N ILE A 845 50.33 -5.56 14.70
CA ILE A 845 51.36 -5.66 13.67
C ILE A 845 52.48 -4.63 13.88
N ILE A 846 52.16 -3.38 14.21
CA ILE A 846 53.16 -2.37 14.55
C ILE A 846 54.00 -2.85 15.74
N ARG A 847 53.38 -3.46 16.75
CA ARG A 847 54.15 -3.96 17.90
C ARG A 847 55.01 -5.16 17.54
N VAL A 848 54.49 -6.10 16.76
CA VAL A 848 55.30 -7.21 16.25
C VAL A 848 56.50 -6.66 15.48
N ARG A 849 56.30 -5.60 14.68
CA ARG A 849 57.37 -4.91 13.94
C ARG A 849 58.44 -4.29 14.83
N GLU A 850 58.06 -3.63 15.93
CA GLU A 850 59.00 -3.06 16.91
C GLU A 850 59.87 -4.16 17.56
N GLU A 851 59.25 -5.31 17.88
CA GLU A 851 59.90 -6.44 18.55
C GLU A 851 60.62 -7.41 17.59
N LEU A 852 60.64 -7.13 16.27
CA LEU A 852 61.29 -7.98 15.27
C LEU A 852 62.79 -8.19 15.54
N HIS A 853 63.44 -7.27 16.26
CA HIS A 853 64.84 -7.38 16.67
C HIS A 853 65.13 -8.66 17.49
N ALA A 854 64.13 -9.18 18.22
CA ALA A 854 64.22 -10.41 18.99
C ALA A 854 63.96 -11.70 18.16
N GLY A 855 63.69 -11.56 16.85
CA GLY A 855 63.24 -12.63 15.95
C GLY A 855 61.71 -12.80 15.93
N ILE A 856 61.16 -13.33 14.84
CA ILE A 856 59.70 -13.38 14.56
C ILE A 856 58.91 -14.07 15.69
N HIS A 857 59.43 -15.18 16.22
CA HIS A 857 58.74 -15.97 17.25
C HIS A 857 58.71 -15.27 18.61
N THR A 858 59.88 -14.88 19.10
CA THR A 858 60.01 -14.20 20.40
C THR A 858 59.36 -12.82 20.35
N GLY A 859 59.48 -12.11 19.22
CA GLY A 859 58.85 -10.83 18.98
C GLY A 859 57.32 -10.92 19.02
N LEU A 860 56.72 -11.95 18.41
CA LEU A 860 55.28 -12.18 18.48
C LEU A 860 54.79 -12.44 19.91
N ILE A 861 55.52 -13.24 20.70
CA ILE A 861 55.17 -13.53 22.11
C ILE A 861 55.27 -12.26 22.97
N ARG A 862 56.32 -11.47 22.78
CA ARG A 862 56.50 -10.19 23.50
C ARG A 862 55.43 -9.19 23.12
N ALA A 863 55.12 -9.08 21.83
CA ALA A 863 54.06 -8.21 21.32
C ALA A 863 52.70 -8.59 21.92
N LEU A 864 52.29 -9.87 21.85
CA LEU A 864 51.03 -10.30 22.48
C LEU A 864 51.02 -10.03 23.98
N GLY A 865 52.13 -10.31 24.67
CA GLY A 865 52.26 -10.11 26.11
C GLY A 865 52.11 -8.64 26.53
N SER A 866 52.66 -7.70 25.76
CA SER A 866 52.61 -6.28 26.12
C SER A 866 51.32 -5.58 25.67
N THR A 867 50.79 -5.89 24.48
CA THR A 867 49.63 -5.19 23.94
C THR A 867 48.30 -5.89 24.20
N GLY A 868 48.30 -7.21 24.39
CA GLY A 868 47.07 -8.01 24.48
C GLY A 868 46.09 -7.54 25.56
N GLY A 869 46.58 -7.20 26.76
CA GLY A 869 45.73 -6.73 27.85
C GLY A 869 45.08 -5.35 27.58
N VAL A 870 45.86 -4.40 27.03
CA VAL A 870 45.36 -3.05 26.72
C VAL A 870 44.39 -3.10 25.54
N VAL A 871 44.75 -3.85 24.49
CA VAL A 871 43.95 -4.00 23.27
C VAL A 871 42.63 -4.72 23.54
N THR A 872 42.61 -5.76 24.38
CA THR A 872 41.36 -6.42 24.75
C THR A 872 40.50 -5.55 25.66
N SER A 873 41.11 -4.75 26.53
CA SER A 873 40.36 -3.80 27.37
C SER A 873 39.67 -2.72 26.51
N ALA A 874 40.38 -2.14 25.56
CA ALA A 874 39.83 -1.19 24.58
C ALA A 874 38.69 -1.84 23.77
N GLY A 875 38.95 -2.98 23.13
CA GLY A 875 37.94 -3.68 22.34
C GLY A 875 36.70 -4.10 23.13
N LEU A 876 36.84 -4.47 24.42
CA LEU A 876 35.70 -4.76 25.29
C LEU A 876 34.90 -3.50 25.61
N VAL A 877 35.59 -2.39 25.94
CA VAL A 877 34.91 -1.11 26.21
C VAL A 877 34.08 -0.72 24.99
N PHE A 878 34.67 -0.69 23.79
CA PHE A 878 33.96 -0.35 22.56
C PHE A 878 32.83 -1.35 22.23
N ALA A 879 33.05 -2.66 22.38
CA ALA A 879 31.99 -3.64 22.16
C ALA A 879 30.78 -3.39 23.08
N PHE A 880 31.02 -3.13 24.36
CA PHE A 880 29.95 -2.89 25.31
C PHE A 880 29.32 -1.49 25.18
N THR A 881 30.06 -0.46 24.72
CA THR A 881 29.43 0.83 24.39
C THR A 881 28.45 0.68 23.25
N MET A 882 28.77 -0.15 22.25
CA MET A 882 27.83 -0.49 21.18
C MET A 882 26.65 -1.33 21.71
N LEU A 883 26.87 -2.20 22.69
CA LEU A 883 25.79 -2.95 23.34
C LEU A 883 24.80 -2.05 24.09
N ALA A 884 25.21 -0.86 24.56
CA ALA A 884 24.32 0.07 25.23
C ALA A 884 23.16 0.53 24.33
N MET A 885 23.30 0.50 23.00
CA MET A 885 22.21 0.78 22.06
C MET A 885 21.03 -0.19 22.19
N LEU A 886 21.20 -1.35 22.87
CA LEU A 886 20.13 -2.29 23.19
C LEU A 886 19.09 -1.72 24.16
N THR A 887 19.40 -0.63 24.88
CA THR A 887 18.43 0.06 25.75
C THR A 887 17.50 0.98 24.98
N SER A 888 17.69 1.13 23.66
CA SER A 888 16.78 1.89 22.79
C SER A 888 15.43 1.20 22.69
N ASP A 889 14.35 1.98 22.71
CA ASP A 889 13.00 1.48 22.44
C ASP A 889 12.84 1.04 20.98
N LEU A 890 13.70 1.55 20.08
CA LEU A 890 13.75 1.13 18.69
C LEU A 890 14.63 -0.11 18.53
N ARG A 891 14.02 -1.25 18.21
CA ARG A 891 14.72 -2.54 18.07
C ARG A 891 15.77 -2.52 16.96
N THR A 892 15.59 -1.71 15.91
CA THR A 892 16.57 -1.54 14.83
C THR A 892 17.91 -1.00 15.37
N ILE A 893 17.88 -0.04 16.30
CA ILE A 893 19.09 0.53 16.93
C ILE A 893 19.76 -0.54 17.82
N GLY A 894 18.98 -1.30 18.58
CA GLY A 894 19.49 -2.42 19.38
C GLY A 894 20.11 -3.55 18.55
N GLN A 895 19.53 -3.85 17.38
CA GLN A 895 20.07 -4.84 16.44
C GLN A 895 21.44 -4.40 15.88
N VAL A 896 21.59 -3.13 15.50
CA VAL A 896 22.86 -2.57 15.04
C VAL A 896 23.92 -2.68 16.15
N GLY A 897 23.62 -2.17 17.34
CA GLY A 897 24.57 -2.15 18.45
C GLY A 897 24.99 -3.54 18.93
N SER A 898 24.04 -4.48 19.03
CA SER A 898 24.33 -5.88 19.41
C SER A 898 25.16 -6.61 18.35
N THR A 899 24.88 -6.40 17.06
CA THR A 899 25.66 -6.99 15.97
C THR A 899 27.10 -6.45 15.96
N VAL A 900 27.27 -5.14 16.13
CA VAL A 900 28.61 -4.53 16.25
C VAL A 900 29.32 -5.04 17.51
N CYS A 901 28.65 -5.16 18.64
CA CYS A 901 29.20 -5.74 19.87
C CYS A 901 29.73 -7.16 19.62
N ILE A 902 28.91 -8.05 19.05
CA ILE A 902 29.31 -9.43 18.73
C ILE A 902 30.52 -9.43 17.80
N GLY A 903 30.54 -8.57 16.77
CA GLY A 903 31.65 -8.49 15.83
C GLY A 903 32.94 -7.97 16.45
N LEU A 904 32.88 -6.95 17.30
CA LEU A 904 34.05 -6.44 18.01
C LEU A 904 34.59 -7.45 19.03
N LEU A 905 33.73 -8.21 19.71
CA LEU A 905 34.14 -9.29 20.61
C LEU A 905 34.79 -10.43 19.86
N LEU A 906 34.19 -10.88 18.76
CA LEU A 906 34.73 -11.96 17.93
C LEU A 906 36.07 -11.54 17.31
N ASP A 907 36.19 -10.32 16.81
CA ASP A 907 37.44 -9.79 16.29
C ASP A 907 38.52 -9.71 17.37
N THR A 908 38.20 -9.11 18.52
CA THR A 908 39.17 -8.86 19.60
C THR A 908 39.63 -10.15 20.29
N LEU A 909 38.70 -11.03 20.62
CA LEU A 909 38.96 -12.22 21.44
C LEU A 909 39.38 -13.44 20.62
N ILE A 910 38.89 -13.57 19.38
CA ILE A 910 39.16 -14.76 18.55
C ILE A 910 40.14 -14.42 17.44
N VAL A 911 39.78 -13.48 16.56
CA VAL A 911 40.55 -13.23 15.33
C VAL A 911 41.93 -12.63 15.65
N ARG A 912 41.96 -11.57 16.46
CA ARG A 912 43.19 -10.86 16.80
C ARG A 912 44.08 -11.63 17.77
N SER A 913 43.48 -12.35 18.72
CA SER A 913 44.24 -13.08 19.74
C SER A 913 44.79 -14.42 19.23
N PHE A 914 44.15 -15.04 18.22
CA PHE A 914 44.52 -16.36 17.72
C PHE A 914 44.74 -16.41 16.21
N VAL A 915 43.77 -15.99 15.38
CA VAL A 915 43.84 -16.15 13.90
C VAL A 915 45.01 -15.36 13.31
N VAL A 916 45.10 -14.06 13.58
CA VAL A 916 46.14 -13.18 13.00
C VAL A 916 47.55 -13.62 13.44
N PRO A 917 47.83 -13.86 14.74
CA PRO A 917 49.13 -14.38 15.17
C PRO A 917 49.50 -15.73 14.55
N CYS A 918 48.54 -16.65 14.37
CA CYS A 918 48.77 -17.91 13.68
C CYS A 918 49.16 -17.69 12.21
N ILE A 919 48.46 -16.80 11.51
CA ILE A 919 48.77 -16.46 10.10
C ILE A 919 50.17 -15.85 9.99
N ILE A 920 50.54 -14.92 10.87
CA ILE A 920 51.90 -14.34 10.93
C ILE A 920 52.94 -15.45 11.15
N ARG A 921 52.66 -16.39 12.05
CA ARG A 921 53.56 -17.52 12.35
C ARG A 921 53.73 -18.49 11.19
N ILE A 922 52.68 -18.73 10.40
CA ILE A 922 52.66 -19.66 9.26
C ILE A 922 53.35 -19.02 8.05
N LEU A 923 53.00 -17.78 7.71
CA LEU A 923 53.59 -17.05 6.58
C LEU A 923 55.04 -16.62 6.86
N GLY A 924 55.42 -16.42 8.13
CA GLY A 924 56.79 -16.14 8.52
C GLY A 924 57.38 -14.91 7.79
N PRO A 925 58.51 -15.03 7.08
CA PRO A 925 59.09 -13.92 6.32
C PRO A 925 58.21 -13.41 5.18
N TRP A 926 57.37 -14.28 4.58
CA TRP A 926 56.48 -13.89 3.48
C TRP A 926 55.40 -12.89 3.93
N PHE A 927 55.02 -12.92 5.21
CA PHE A 927 54.06 -11.95 5.76
C PHE A 927 54.52 -10.51 5.60
N TRP A 928 55.84 -10.26 5.57
CA TRP A 928 56.43 -8.93 5.50
C TRP A 928 56.85 -8.51 4.09
N TRP A 929 56.69 -9.39 3.09
CA TRP A 929 57.10 -9.14 1.71
C TRP A 929 56.45 -7.85 1.17
N PRO A 930 57.19 -6.95 0.50
CA PRO A 930 58.59 -7.05 0.03
C PRO A 930 59.67 -6.64 1.05
N THR A 931 59.29 -6.27 2.28
CA THR A 931 60.25 -5.92 3.32
C THR A 931 60.97 -7.19 3.83
N LEU A 932 62.27 -7.30 3.60
CA LEU A 932 63.08 -8.44 4.05
C LEU A 932 63.26 -8.40 5.58
N VAL A 933 62.61 -9.34 6.28
CA VAL A 933 62.70 -9.47 7.75
C VAL A 933 63.48 -10.74 8.11
N ARG A 934 64.43 -10.62 9.05
CA ARG A 934 65.25 -11.75 9.52
C ARG A 934 64.46 -12.69 10.43
N SER A 935 64.64 -13.99 10.24
CA SER A 935 63.97 -15.03 11.04
C SER A 935 64.65 -15.33 12.38
N ARG A 936 65.93 -14.95 12.56
CA ARG A 936 66.73 -15.21 13.77
C ARG A 936 67.20 -13.91 14.45
N PRO A 937 67.32 -13.89 15.79
CA PRO A 937 67.81 -12.72 16.55
C PRO A 937 69.25 -12.35 16.18
N LEU A 938 69.62 -11.07 16.35
CA LEU A 938 71.00 -10.61 16.21
C LEU A 938 71.90 -11.33 17.24
N PRO A 939 73.07 -11.87 16.86
CA PRO A 939 74.07 -12.30 17.82
C PRO A 939 74.42 -11.10 18.71
N GLN A 940 74.28 -11.25 20.03
CA GLN A 940 74.82 -10.27 20.97
C GLN A 940 76.34 -10.35 20.87
N GLY A 941 76.93 -9.35 20.21
CA GLY A 941 78.37 -9.11 20.19
C GLY A 941 78.74 -8.12 21.28
#